data_AF-A0A954S946-F1
#
_entry.id   AF-A0A954S946-F1
#
_cell.length_a   1.000
_cell.length_b   1.000
_cell.length_c   1.000
_cell.angle_alpha   90.00
_cell.angle_beta   90.00
_cell.angle_gamma   90.00
#
_symmetry.space_group_name_H-M   'P 1'
#
loop_
_entity.id
_entity.type
_entity.pdbx_description
1 polymer ?
#
loop_
_entity_poly.entity_id
_entity_poly.type
_entity_poly.pdbx_seq_one_letter_code
_entity_poly.pdbx_strand_id
1 'polypeptide(L)'
;MSQCFRFAISTAAVFLVAATVTPLEAQELPGNWQSLPPEEFVDVVQPLQESGVVPLDIDEPTTQHAANVLLDLIDTEQDYSVLAKLQRIGRRVFHKDAEKKEQLKAAVRAREDDWTGRSYAEMRAKIDLMDSLGMPFEELIGEAIKWRDAGGQLADMAKEDLFAAGFIFSSAHIVSGSVSVRWEGSITAPQAGNYTFSVSPIDVNASYKDHFVKKSVTVSVNGQQIISATPNDWSYKADPVSLQAGEPSPIQVDLTIEASADAEGALHAILFWEGPGIETTVVPADALSPVEGAGEGLEATYTWSEGGAFQRVTRIDPTIDFVWGHGRLDVTEDTDVQKQASATLWNDTMSADYLNNLEASGELHPFLVDPEGTASALSSAQRRTFLQELVVRPNLLTSMKPKGAWELYQAFRFGAVEEALDVFGLWAIQHADHTVNPGAGSIHSIDGDFRDACRRVGHFIAHQTSQADELHDGHLEQTDGSCCLPIAYTLNYSYLTQGKLDEWIADLDARLDQPGVAGDKRVNWLIARGHAEEIRQGPSGPYTVPHYRWGAARPWLDQALADAQSDEVKARVAKEIAARLLISGQYDEARTVLQDASASAPAEIVANLNEMIASVNSAEANLQVAQQEQAEAAEQAYLDSLQRRRDRASAAGNTEAVARYDALLQAASGE
;
A
#
# COMPACT_ATOMS: atom_id res chain seq x y z
N MET A 1 -4.32 -9.06 10.66
CA MET A 1 -3.22 -8.77 11.61
C MET A 1 -1.88 -8.46 10.94
N SER A 2 -1.31 -9.33 10.08
CA SER A 2 0.12 -9.28 9.67
C SER A 2 0.54 -8.25 8.59
N GLN A 3 -0.34 -7.56 7.85
CA GLN A 3 0.11 -6.65 6.76
C GLN A 3 0.41 -5.21 7.19
N CYS A 4 -0.16 -4.71 8.29
CA CYS A 4 -0.16 -3.28 8.61
C CYS A 4 1.12 -2.78 9.29
N PHE A 5 1.83 -3.64 10.03
CA PHE A 5 3.12 -3.27 10.64
C PHE A 5 4.32 -3.61 9.75
N ARG A 6 4.14 -4.53 8.80
CA ARG A 6 5.10 -4.83 7.71
C ARG A 6 5.54 -3.58 6.95
N PHE A 7 4.70 -2.55 6.89
CA PHE A 7 4.94 -1.36 6.06
C PHE A 7 5.60 -0.20 6.83
N ALA A 8 5.10 0.09 8.02
CA ALA A 8 5.69 1.03 8.96
C ALA A 8 7.17 0.73 9.23
N ILE A 9 7.53 -0.56 9.41
CA ILE A 9 8.85 -0.88 9.96
C ILE A 9 9.93 -1.36 8.97
N SER A 10 9.55 -2.04 7.88
CA SER A 10 10.54 -2.66 6.99
C SER A 10 11.15 -1.72 5.95
N THR A 11 10.70 -0.47 5.81
CA THR A 11 10.94 0.32 4.59
C THR A 11 12.06 1.36 4.69
N ALA A 12 12.56 1.69 5.89
CA ALA A 12 13.59 2.72 6.08
C ALA A 12 15.04 2.26 5.76
N ALA A 13 15.31 0.96 5.67
CA ALA A 13 16.66 0.44 5.43
C ALA A 13 17.09 0.39 3.94
N VAL A 14 16.33 0.98 3.01
CA VAL A 14 16.52 0.79 1.55
C VAL A 14 17.10 2.02 0.82
N PHE A 15 17.30 3.17 1.48
CA PHE A 15 17.52 4.44 0.74
C PHE A 15 18.91 5.09 0.79
N LEU A 16 19.93 4.48 1.39
CA LEU A 16 21.30 4.98 1.19
C LEU A 16 21.93 4.35 -0.07
N VAL A 17 22.35 5.21 -1.00
CA VAL A 17 23.14 4.94 -2.24
C VAL A 17 22.32 4.92 -3.54
N ALA A 18 21.78 6.08 -3.92
CA ALA A 18 21.44 6.38 -5.29
C ALA A 18 22.08 7.72 -5.74
N ALA A 19 23.41 7.78 -5.75
CA ALA A 19 24.13 8.84 -6.44
C ALA A 19 25.28 8.23 -7.24
N THR A 20 25.18 8.32 -8.57
CA THR A 20 26.18 7.89 -9.58
C THR A 20 26.52 6.40 -9.61
N VAL A 21 25.57 5.56 -10.06
CA VAL A 21 25.88 4.16 -10.37
C VAL A 21 26.55 4.10 -11.75
N THR A 22 27.89 4.16 -11.76
CA THR A 22 28.64 3.32 -12.70
C THR A 22 28.16 1.88 -12.51
N PRO A 23 27.86 1.10 -13.57
CA PRO A 23 27.48 -0.30 -13.41
C PRO A 23 28.55 -0.97 -12.54
N LEU A 24 28.18 -1.38 -11.32
CA LEU A 24 29.08 -2.15 -10.47
C LEU A 24 29.42 -3.41 -11.28
N GLU A 25 30.71 -3.62 -11.56
CA GLU A 25 31.18 -4.92 -11.99
C GLU A 25 30.62 -5.96 -11.00
N ALA A 26 30.01 -7.03 -11.52
CA ALA A 26 29.41 -8.08 -10.71
C ALA A 26 30.41 -8.51 -9.63
N GLN A 27 30.15 -8.09 -8.39
CA GLN A 27 31.09 -8.27 -7.31
C GLN A 27 30.95 -9.74 -6.87
N GLU A 28 31.93 -10.56 -7.22
CA GLU A 28 31.92 -11.96 -6.80
C GLU A 28 32.18 -12.06 -5.29
N LEU A 29 31.45 -12.95 -4.61
CA LEU A 29 31.72 -13.26 -3.21
C LEU A 29 33.16 -13.78 -3.06
N PRO A 30 33.89 -13.40 -1.99
CA PRO A 30 35.21 -13.95 -1.71
C PRO A 30 35.17 -15.48 -1.68
N GLY A 31 36.19 -16.15 -2.21
CA GLY A 31 36.21 -17.63 -2.29
C GLY A 31 36.12 -18.36 -0.94
N ASN A 32 36.25 -17.65 0.18
CA ASN A 32 36.10 -18.13 1.55
C ASN A 32 34.84 -17.62 2.26
N TRP A 33 33.84 -17.11 1.53
CA TRP A 33 32.65 -16.45 2.11
C TRP A 33 31.92 -17.31 3.17
N GLN A 34 31.88 -18.64 2.98
CA GLN A 34 31.24 -19.60 3.90
C GLN A 34 31.93 -19.74 5.26
N SER A 35 33.16 -19.23 5.38
CA SER A 35 33.96 -19.27 6.60
C SER A 35 34.12 -17.90 7.25
N LEU A 36 33.47 -16.87 6.69
CA LEU A 36 33.47 -15.54 7.29
C LEU A 36 32.68 -15.55 8.60
N PRO A 37 33.08 -14.76 9.60
CA PRO A 37 32.23 -14.43 10.73
C PRO A 37 30.87 -13.89 10.25
N PRO A 38 29.78 -14.09 11.01
CA PRO A 38 28.44 -13.68 10.60
C PRO A 38 28.34 -12.20 10.20
N GLU A 39 29.01 -11.29 10.93
CA GLU A 39 29.05 -9.86 10.63
C GLU A 39 29.72 -9.57 9.28
N GLU A 40 30.88 -10.18 9.05
CA GLU A 40 31.63 -9.99 7.80
C GLU A 40 30.90 -10.64 6.62
N PHE A 41 30.23 -11.78 6.84
CA PHE A 41 29.41 -12.43 5.83
C PHE A 41 28.25 -11.53 5.40
N VAL A 42 27.48 -10.96 6.33
CA VAL A 42 26.34 -10.08 5.96
C VAL A 42 26.82 -8.81 5.26
N ASP A 43 27.93 -8.22 5.68
CA ASP A 43 28.46 -6.98 5.09
C ASP A 43 28.99 -7.19 3.66
N VAL A 44 29.47 -8.39 3.33
CA VAL A 44 29.93 -8.75 1.99
C VAL A 44 28.77 -9.11 1.05
N VAL A 45 27.69 -9.71 1.58
CA VAL A 45 26.52 -10.12 0.77
C VAL A 45 25.54 -8.96 0.55
N GLN A 46 25.39 -8.06 1.51
CA GLN A 46 24.39 -6.98 1.48
C GLN A 46 24.46 -6.09 0.22
N PRO A 47 25.65 -5.64 -0.25
CA PRO A 47 25.74 -4.84 -1.48
C PRO A 47 25.23 -5.57 -2.73
N LEU A 48 25.36 -6.90 -2.78
CA LEU A 48 24.85 -7.72 -3.89
C LEU A 48 23.32 -7.70 -3.92
N GLN A 49 22.69 -7.67 -2.75
CA GLN A 49 21.24 -7.60 -2.60
C GLN A 49 20.67 -6.22 -2.96
N GLU A 50 21.43 -5.15 -2.71
CA GLU A 50 21.00 -3.76 -2.87
C GLU A 50 21.24 -3.17 -4.28
N SER A 51 22.01 -3.85 -5.14
CA SER A 51 22.38 -3.39 -6.49
C SER A 51 21.25 -3.32 -7.55
N GLY A 52 20.00 -3.60 -7.17
CA GLY A 52 18.84 -2.86 -7.72
C GLY A 52 18.27 -3.24 -9.10
N VAL A 53 18.69 -4.32 -9.75
CA VAL A 53 18.01 -4.80 -10.98
C VAL A 53 17.50 -6.21 -10.73
N VAL A 54 16.22 -6.31 -10.30
CA VAL A 54 15.57 -7.53 -9.77
C VAL A 54 16.13 -7.89 -8.37
N PRO A 55 15.37 -8.45 -7.41
CA PRO A 55 15.99 -9.16 -6.29
C PRO A 55 16.82 -10.30 -6.87
N LEU A 56 18.08 -9.99 -7.19
CA LEU A 56 19.03 -10.89 -7.80
C LEU A 56 19.04 -12.18 -6.97
N ASP A 57 18.97 -13.29 -7.69
CA ASP A 57 19.21 -14.63 -7.21
C ASP A 57 20.57 -14.67 -6.49
N ILE A 58 20.61 -14.27 -5.21
CA ILE A 58 21.59 -14.81 -4.28
C ILE A 58 21.45 -16.32 -4.45
N ASP A 59 22.54 -16.97 -4.82
CA ASP A 59 22.50 -18.37 -5.19
C ASP A 59 21.94 -19.22 -4.03
N GLU A 60 21.31 -20.35 -4.37
CA GLU A 60 20.72 -21.23 -3.36
C GLU A 60 21.74 -21.62 -2.26
N PRO A 61 23.04 -21.88 -2.56
CA PRO A 61 24.05 -22.09 -1.53
C PRO A 61 24.19 -20.95 -0.52
N THR A 62 24.25 -19.69 -0.96
CA THR A 62 24.40 -18.53 -0.07
C THR A 62 23.15 -18.32 0.77
N THR A 63 21.96 -18.46 0.19
CA THR A 63 20.70 -18.38 0.96
C THR A 63 20.57 -19.52 1.98
N GLN A 64 20.99 -20.73 1.62
CA GLN A 64 20.99 -21.89 2.51
C GLN A 64 22.00 -21.75 3.65
N HIS A 65 23.19 -21.22 3.37
CA HIS A 65 24.19 -20.93 4.37
C HIS A 65 23.68 -19.88 5.37
N ALA A 66 23.15 -18.75 4.89
CA ALA A 66 22.60 -17.70 5.75
C ALA A 66 21.48 -18.22 6.67
N ALA A 67 20.56 -19.04 6.12
CA ALA A 67 19.49 -19.64 6.90
C ALA A 67 20.01 -20.60 7.99
N ASN A 68 21.04 -21.39 7.70
CA ASN A 68 21.65 -22.29 8.68
C ASN A 68 22.39 -21.51 9.77
N VAL A 69 23.21 -20.52 9.39
CA VAL A 69 23.92 -19.66 10.34
C VAL A 69 22.94 -18.93 11.25
N LEU A 70 21.80 -18.45 10.73
CA LEU A 70 20.75 -17.85 11.56
C LEU A 70 20.18 -18.83 12.60
N LEU A 71 19.86 -20.06 12.19
CA LEU A 71 19.33 -21.08 13.10
C LEU A 71 20.36 -21.50 14.16
N ASP A 72 21.65 -21.47 13.85
CA ASP A 72 22.72 -21.79 14.80
C ASP A 72 22.96 -20.65 15.81
N LEU A 73 22.71 -19.39 15.41
CA LEU A 73 22.99 -18.22 16.24
C LEU A 73 21.79 -17.68 17.01
N ILE A 74 20.56 -18.04 16.66
CA ILE A 74 19.36 -17.41 17.23
C ILE A 74 19.29 -17.55 18.76
N ASP A 75 19.77 -18.66 19.32
CA ASP A 75 19.79 -18.93 20.77
C ASP A 75 21.03 -18.36 21.49
N THR A 76 21.84 -17.54 20.80
CA THR A 76 23.06 -16.92 21.35
C THR A 76 22.85 -15.43 21.67
N GLU A 77 23.85 -14.76 22.26
CA GLU A 77 23.82 -13.31 22.51
C GLU A 77 24.07 -12.45 21.25
N GLN A 78 24.02 -13.04 20.06
CA GLN A 78 24.21 -12.31 18.80
C GLN A 78 23.22 -11.14 18.68
N ASP A 79 23.75 -10.01 18.20
CA ASP A 79 23.00 -8.78 17.94
C ASP A 79 21.94 -9.01 16.85
N TYR A 80 20.72 -8.51 17.08
CA TYR A 80 19.60 -8.72 16.17
C TYR A 80 19.78 -8.04 14.81
N SER A 81 20.60 -7.00 14.69
CA SER A 81 20.93 -6.39 13.39
C SER A 81 21.59 -7.41 12.44
N VAL A 82 22.44 -8.29 12.97
CA VAL A 82 23.07 -9.38 12.21
C VAL A 82 22.05 -10.46 11.89
N LEU A 83 21.25 -10.87 12.87
CA LEU A 83 20.24 -11.93 12.69
C LEU A 83 19.16 -11.52 11.67
N ALA A 84 18.71 -10.28 11.69
CA ALA A 84 17.74 -9.74 10.73
C ALA A 84 18.32 -9.70 9.31
N LYS A 85 19.58 -9.30 9.14
CA LYS A 85 20.28 -9.36 7.85
C LYS A 85 20.43 -10.80 7.33
N LEU A 86 20.82 -11.74 8.20
CA LEU A 86 20.90 -13.16 7.86
C LEU A 86 19.53 -13.72 7.43
N GLN A 87 18.46 -13.35 8.14
CA GLN A 87 17.11 -13.76 7.76
C GLN A 87 16.74 -13.22 6.39
N ARG A 88 17.07 -11.96 6.09
CA ARG A 88 16.80 -11.31 4.81
C ARG A 88 17.51 -12.03 3.66
N ILE A 89 18.77 -12.42 3.85
CA ILE A 89 19.55 -13.21 2.88
C ILE A 89 18.95 -14.62 2.75
N GLY A 90 18.62 -15.28 3.86
CA GLY A 90 18.06 -16.64 3.90
C GLY A 90 16.55 -16.73 3.62
N ARG A 91 15.86 -15.63 3.31
CA ARG A 91 14.39 -15.52 3.31
C ARG A 91 13.70 -16.57 2.42
N ARG A 92 14.31 -16.92 1.28
CA ARG A 92 13.77 -17.93 0.36
C ARG A 92 13.69 -19.31 0.99
N VAL A 93 14.68 -19.69 1.79
CA VAL A 93 14.70 -20.97 2.51
C VAL A 93 13.53 -21.03 3.47
N PHE A 94 13.32 -20.00 4.30
CA PHE A 94 12.20 -19.94 5.24
C PHE A 94 10.83 -19.80 4.56
N HIS A 95 10.77 -19.32 3.31
CA HIS A 95 9.52 -19.30 2.54
C HIS A 95 9.17 -20.68 1.98
N LYS A 96 10.17 -21.45 1.51
CA LYS A 96 9.99 -22.80 0.97
C LYS A 96 9.84 -23.88 2.06
N ASP A 97 10.50 -23.68 3.20
CA ASP A 97 10.57 -24.64 4.31
C ASP A 97 9.80 -24.12 5.53
N ALA A 98 8.54 -24.54 5.63
CA ALA A 98 7.65 -24.17 6.73
C ALA A 98 8.15 -24.69 8.09
N GLU A 99 8.86 -25.83 8.12
CA GLU A 99 9.39 -26.39 9.37
C GLU A 99 10.51 -25.51 9.92
N LYS A 100 11.49 -25.14 9.07
CA LYS A 100 12.56 -24.20 9.47
C LYS A 100 12.00 -22.84 9.88
N LYS A 101 10.96 -22.35 9.20
CA LYS A 101 10.30 -21.10 9.58
C LYS A 101 9.65 -21.18 10.96
N GLU A 102 8.93 -22.26 11.25
CA GLU A 102 8.33 -22.46 12.58
C GLU A 102 9.39 -22.72 13.66
N GLN A 103 10.48 -23.41 13.33
CA GLN A 103 11.64 -23.56 14.22
C GLN A 103 12.23 -22.20 14.59
N LEU A 104 12.49 -21.34 13.61
CA LEU A 104 13.03 -20.01 13.83
C LEU A 104 12.08 -19.14 14.66
N LYS A 105 10.77 -19.18 14.38
CA LYS A 105 9.76 -18.50 15.22
C LYS A 105 9.78 -18.97 16.66
N ALA A 106 9.87 -20.29 16.87
CA ALA A 106 9.91 -20.87 18.21
C ALA A 106 11.15 -20.42 18.97
N ALA A 107 12.31 -20.38 18.30
CA ALA A 107 13.56 -19.91 18.89
C ALA A 107 13.52 -18.41 19.25
N VAL A 108 13.04 -17.55 18.34
CA VAL A 108 12.85 -16.11 18.62
C VAL A 108 11.94 -15.88 19.83
N ARG A 109 10.89 -16.70 20.01
CA ARG A 109 9.99 -16.62 21.18
C ARG A 109 10.61 -17.16 22.47
N ALA A 110 11.46 -18.17 22.36
CA ALA A 110 12.11 -18.80 23.51
C ALA A 110 13.27 -17.96 24.07
N ARG A 111 13.88 -17.11 23.24
CA ARG A 111 14.96 -16.22 23.64
C ARG A 111 14.45 -15.12 24.58
N GLU A 112 14.98 -15.12 25.80
CA GLU A 112 14.77 -14.05 26.78
C GLU A 112 15.85 -12.99 26.61
N ASP A 113 15.45 -11.80 26.14
CA ASP A 113 16.37 -10.66 25.96
C ASP A 113 16.24 -9.66 27.11
N ASP A 114 17.38 -9.26 27.68
CA ASP A 114 17.48 -8.11 28.57
C ASP A 114 17.77 -6.85 27.73
N TRP A 115 16.78 -5.96 27.67
CA TRP A 115 16.88 -4.71 26.93
C TRP A 115 17.63 -3.60 27.68
N THR A 116 18.09 -3.84 28.92
CA THR A 116 18.78 -2.83 29.73
C THR A 116 20.06 -2.36 29.04
N GLY A 117 20.10 -1.09 28.65
CA GLY A 117 21.24 -0.48 27.97
C GLY A 117 21.41 -0.86 26.49
N ARG A 118 20.46 -1.61 25.92
CA ARG A 118 20.44 -1.97 24.49
C ARG A 118 19.88 -0.81 23.66
N SER A 119 20.36 -0.69 22.42
CA SER A 119 19.95 0.40 21.53
C SER A 119 18.54 0.19 20.95
N TYR A 120 17.88 1.28 20.58
CA TYR A 120 16.63 1.22 19.81
C TYR A 120 16.81 0.45 18.50
N ALA A 121 17.93 0.64 17.79
CA ALA A 121 18.21 -0.03 16.52
C ALA A 121 18.30 -1.56 16.64
N GLU A 122 18.86 -2.07 17.74
CA GLU A 122 18.93 -3.51 18.01
C GLU A 122 17.54 -4.08 18.33
N MET A 123 16.78 -3.41 19.18
CA MET A 123 15.38 -3.79 19.46
C MET A 123 14.56 -3.79 18.18
N ARG A 124 14.74 -2.77 17.35
CA ARG A 124 14.06 -2.65 16.08
C ARG A 124 14.41 -3.80 15.13
N ALA A 125 15.68 -4.17 15.02
CA ALA A 125 16.06 -5.31 14.20
C ALA A 125 15.39 -6.63 14.64
N LYS A 126 15.13 -6.82 15.96
CA LYS A 126 14.32 -7.95 16.43
C LYS A 126 12.89 -7.87 15.93
N ILE A 127 12.26 -6.70 16.03
CA ILE A 127 10.90 -6.49 15.54
C ILE A 127 10.80 -6.79 14.04
N ASP A 128 11.74 -6.32 13.24
CA ASP A 128 11.80 -6.59 11.80
C ASP A 128 11.94 -8.10 11.52
N LEU A 129 12.78 -8.79 12.29
CA LEU A 129 12.90 -10.25 12.23
C LEU A 129 11.56 -10.93 12.55
N MET A 130 10.91 -10.58 13.66
CA MET A 130 9.62 -11.14 14.07
C MET A 130 8.53 -10.90 13.02
N ASP A 131 8.48 -9.70 12.45
CA ASP A 131 7.53 -9.33 11.40
C ASP A 131 7.75 -10.12 10.11
N SER A 132 9.01 -10.27 9.69
CA SER A 132 9.38 -11.05 8.51
C SER A 132 8.95 -12.53 8.62
N LEU A 133 8.90 -13.05 9.85
CA LEU A 133 8.41 -14.38 10.17
C LEU A 133 6.88 -14.43 10.23
N GLY A 134 6.20 -13.28 10.29
CA GLY A 134 4.74 -13.19 10.39
C GLY A 134 4.24 -13.49 11.80
N MET A 135 4.98 -13.04 12.81
CA MET A 135 4.52 -13.10 14.20
C MET A 135 3.38 -12.09 14.46
N PRO A 136 2.49 -12.35 15.42
CA PRO A 136 1.40 -11.44 15.78
C PRO A 136 1.91 -10.08 16.26
N PHE A 137 1.24 -9.02 15.85
CA PHE A 137 1.65 -7.64 16.14
C PHE A 137 1.81 -7.35 17.64
N GLU A 138 0.94 -7.95 18.46
CA GLU A 138 0.97 -7.81 19.91
C GLU A 138 2.29 -8.34 20.51
N GLU A 139 2.88 -9.37 19.90
CA GLU A 139 4.21 -9.88 20.28
C GLU A 139 5.30 -8.88 19.90
N LEU A 140 5.22 -8.25 18.72
CA LEU A 140 6.20 -7.28 18.24
C LEU A 140 6.23 -6.03 19.12
N ILE A 141 5.07 -5.44 19.39
CA ILE A 141 4.96 -4.28 20.29
C ILE A 141 5.36 -4.64 21.72
N GLY A 142 5.10 -5.87 22.16
CA GLY A 142 5.57 -6.36 23.46
C GLY A 142 7.08 -6.22 23.65
N GLU A 143 7.89 -6.42 22.60
CA GLU A 143 9.34 -6.22 22.67
C GLU A 143 9.72 -4.74 22.78
N ALA A 144 9.07 -3.85 22.02
CA ALA A 144 9.31 -2.41 22.15
C ALA A 144 8.92 -1.87 23.52
N ILE A 145 7.83 -2.38 24.11
CA ILE A 145 7.40 -2.06 25.47
C ILE A 145 8.44 -2.52 26.49
N LYS A 146 8.99 -3.73 26.36
CA LYS A 146 10.07 -4.22 27.24
C LYS A 146 11.31 -3.33 27.13
N TRP A 147 11.68 -2.87 25.93
CA TRP A 147 12.79 -1.94 25.74
C TRP A 147 12.56 -0.58 26.41
N ARG A 148 11.36 -0.01 26.26
CA ARG A 148 10.96 1.19 27.01
C ARG A 148 11.08 0.96 28.51
N ASP A 149 10.54 -0.14 29.03
CA ASP A 149 10.55 -0.45 30.46
C ASP A 149 11.97 -0.68 31.01
N ALA A 150 12.91 -1.08 30.14
CA ALA A 150 14.33 -1.19 30.42
C ALA A 150 15.10 0.15 30.34
N GLY A 151 14.41 1.27 30.09
CA GLY A 151 14.97 2.63 30.11
C GLY A 151 15.08 3.32 28.75
N GLY A 152 14.59 2.71 27.67
CA GLY A 152 14.53 3.34 26.35
C GLY A 152 13.68 4.61 26.34
N GLN A 153 14.14 5.65 25.64
CA GLN A 153 13.47 6.95 25.59
C GLN A 153 13.01 7.30 24.16
N LEU A 154 11.99 8.15 24.06
CA LEU A 154 11.50 8.66 22.77
C LEU A 154 12.63 9.29 21.93
N ALA A 155 13.58 9.97 22.58
CA ALA A 155 14.71 10.60 21.92
C ALA A 155 15.72 9.62 21.31
N ASP A 156 15.67 8.34 21.69
CA ASP A 156 16.52 7.28 21.16
C ASP A 156 15.94 6.64 19.89
N MET A 157 14.66 6.89 19.58
CA MET A 157 13.99 6.33 18.41
C MET A 157 14.51 6.96 17.12
N ALA A 158 14.57 6.15 16.06
CA ALA A 158 14.79 6.66 14.71
C ALA A 158 13.62 7.57 14.30
N LYS A 159 13.88 8.62 13.51
CA LYS A 159 12.88 9.65 13.19
C LYS A 159 11.72 9.05 12.40
N GLU A 160 12.05 8.20 11.45
CA GLU A 160 11.13 7.40 10.66
C GLU A 160 10.17 6.59 11.52
N ASP A 161 10.53 6.20 12.74
CA ASP A 161 9.70 5.37 13.60
C ASP A 161 8.91 6.16 14.66
N LEU A 162 9.03 7.49 14.70
CA LEU A 162 8.37 8.31 15.71
C LEU A 162 6.84 8.20 15.67
N PHE A 163 6.24 7.80 14.55
CA PHE A 163 4.81 7.51 14.49
C PHE A 163 4.41 6.33 15.40
N ALA A 164 5.34 5.40 15.68
CA ALA A 164 5.09 4.24 16.54
C ALA A 164 5.19 4.58 18.05
N ALA A 165 5.62 5.79 18.40
CA ALA A 165 5.80 6.21 19.78
C ALA A 165 4.53 6.05 20.63
N GLY A 166 3.35 6.30 20.07
CA GLY A 166 2.08 6.09 20.75
C GLY A 166 1.92 4.65 21.25
N PHE A 167 2.18 3.66 20.38
CA PHE A 167 2.07 2.25 20.78
C PHE A 167 3.07 1.88 21.88
N ILE A 168 4.29 2.41 21.77
CA ILE A 168 5.37 2.05 22.69
C ILE A 168 5.18 2.71 24.04
N PHE A 169 4.81 3.99 24.09
CA PHE A 169 4.87 4.81 25.31
C PHE A 169 3.51 5.13 25.94
N SER A 170 2.39 5.02 25.21
CA SER A 170 1.06 5.45 25.69
C SER A 170 0.10 4.33 26.07
N SER A 171 0.54 3.06 26.09
CA SER A 171 -0.31 1.89 26.37
C SER A 171 -1.59 1.86 25.52
N ALA A 172 -1.48 2.21 24.24
CA ALA A 172 -2.63 2.28 23.33
C ALA A 172 -3.31 0.91 23.13
N HIS A 173 -4.63 0.90 23.15
CA HIS A 173 -5.46 -0.22 22.74
C HIS A 173 -5.71 -0.16 21.24
N ILE A 174 -5.44 -1.26 20.54
CA ILE A 174 -5.76 -1.40 19.11
C ILE A 174 -7.11 -2.06 18.97
N VAL A 175 -8.10 -1.26 18.62
CA VAL A 175 -9.47 -1.76 18.43
C VAL A 175 -9.62 -2.25 16.99
N SER A 176 -9.59 -3.57 16.83
CA SER A 176 -9.91 -4.25 15.57
C SER A 176 -11.40 -4.64 15.56
N GLY A 177 -12.23 -3.91 14.81
CA GLY A 177 -13.66 -4.18 14.66
C GLY A 177 -14.56 -3.07 15.18
N SER A 178 -15.69 -3.44 15.77
CA SER A 178 -16.75 -2.48 16.12
C SER A 178 -16.39 -1.59 17.31
N VAL A 179 -16.61 -0.29 17.16
CA VAL A 179 -16.28 0.75 18.14
C VAL A 179 -17.30 1.88 18.08
N SER A 180 -17.54 2.53 19.21
CA SER A 180 -18.35 3.74 19.29
C SER A 180 -17.64 4.80 20.12
N VAL A 181 -17.72 6.04 19.65
CA VAL A 181 -17.14 7.20 20.32
C VAL A 181 -18.20 8.27 20.46
N ARG A 182 -18.28 8.88 21.64
CA ARG A 182 -19.12 10.05 21.90
C ARG A 182 -18.27 11.18 22.40
N TRP A 183 -18.31 12.32 21.71
CA TRP A 183 -17.73 13.59 22.16
C TRP A 183 -18.84 14.51 22.66
N GLU A 184 -18.74 14.99 23.89
CA GLU A 184 -19.73 15.85 24.54
C GLU A 184 -19.07 17.06 25.21
N GLY A 185 -19.79 18.19 25.18
CA GLY A 185 -19.34 19.42 25.80
C GLY A 185 -20.11 20.63 25.27
N SER A 186 -19.40 21.73 25.09
CA SER A 186 -19.96 22.96 24.53
C SER A 186 -19.04 23.54 23.46
N ILE A 187 -19.66 24.26 22.53
CA ILE A 187 -18.98 25.06 21.51
C ILE A 187 -19.25 26.55 21.73
N THR A 188 -18.21 27.37 21.62
CA THR A 188 -18.29 28.83 21.78
C THR A 188 -17.86 29.52 20.50
N ALA A 189 -18.80 30.22 19.87
CA ALA A 189 -18.51 30.96 18.64
C ALA A 189 -17.79 32.29 18.95
N PRO A 190 -16.73 32.67 18.20
CA PRO A 190 -16.07 33.96 18.40
C PRO A 190 -16.91 35.15 17.92
N GLN A 191 -17.84 34.92 16.99
CA GLN A 191 -18.75 35.94 16.45
C GLN A 191 -20.19 35.42 16.45
N ALA A 192 -21.16 36.32 16.55
CA ALA A 192 -22.55 35.97 16.42
C ALA A 192 -22.91 35.83 14.94
N GLY A 193 -23.62 34.78 14.57
CA GLY A 193 -24.08 34.58 13.21
C GLY A 193 -24.39 33.13 12.89
N ASN A 194 -24.50 32.84 11.60
CA ASN A 194 -24.84 31.51 11.10
C ASN A 194 -23.54 30.74 10.85
N TYR A 195 -23.42 29.59 11.51
CA TYR A 195 -22.33 28.66 11.35
C TYR A 195 -22.81 27.39 10.66
N THR A 196 -22.05 26.91 9.69
CA THR A 196 -22.32 25.61 9.07
C THR A 196 -21.31 24.61 9.60
N PHE A 197 -21.80 23.50 10.14
CA PHE A 197 -20.97 22.38 10.54
C PHE A 197 -20.90 21.35 9.42
N SER A 198 -19.76 20.67 9.31
CA SER A 198 -19.64 19.50 8.46
C SER A 198 -18.73 18.45 9.08
N VAL A 199 -18.99 17.20 8.78
CA VAL A 199 -18.04 16.10 8.97
C VAL A 199 -17.30 15.84 7.66
N SER A 200 -16.33 14.93 7.67
CA SER A 200 -15.61 14.56 6.44
C SER A 200 -16.58 14.16 5.29
N PRO A 201 -16.38 14.71 4.07
CA PRO A 201 -17.19 14.34 2.90
C PRO A 201 -16.88 12.92 2.41
N ILE A 202 -15.82 12.29 2.92
CA ILE A 202 -15.38 10.97 2.48
C ILE A 202 -16.24 9.89 3.13
N ASP A 203 -17.06 9.24 2.31
CA ASP A 203 -17.72 7.99 2.67
C ASP A 203 -16.73 6.82 2.56
N VAL A 204 -16.62 6.04 3.64
CA VAL A 204 -15.79 4.81 3.73
C VAL A 204 -16.64 3.56 3.89
N ASN A 205 -17.96 3.69 3.84
CA ASN A 205 -18.88 2.57 3.93
C ASN A 205 -18.68 1.63 2.74
N ALA A 206 -18.44 0.35 3.03
CA ALA A 206 -18.23 -0.66 2.02
C ALA A 206 -18.68 -2.04 2.52
N SER A 207 -19.16 -2.88 1.61
CA SER A 207 -19.47 -4.28 1.92
C SER A 207 -19.10 -5.16 0.73
N TYR A 208 -18.28 -6.18 0.99
CA TYR A 208 -17.90 -7.19 0.02
C TYR A 208 -17.58 -8.52 0.72
N LYS A 209 -18.43 -9.54 0.50
CA LYS A 209 -18.33 -10.84 1.18
C LYS A 209 -18.28 -10.65 2.71
N ASP A 210 -17.24 -11.17 3.35
CA ASP A 210 -17.03 -11.08 4.80
C ASP A 210 -16.34 -9.77 5.22
N HIS A 211 -15.84 -8.98 4.27
CA HIS A 211 -15.25 -7.66 4.52
C HIS A 211 -16.33 -6.59 4.51
N PHE A 212 -16.41 -5.79 5.57
CA PHE A 212 -17.30 -4.64 5.58
C PHE A 212 -16.83 -3.56 6.55
N VAL A 213 -17.24 -2.33 6.25
CA VAL A 213 -17.18 -1.17 7.13
C VAL A 213 -18.53 -0.48 7.05
N LYS A 214 -19.20 -0.33 8.19
CA LYS A 214 -20.40 0.49 8.36
C LYS A 214 -20.10 1.57 9.38
N LYS A 215 -19.97 2.80 8.91
CA LYS A 215 -19.70 4.00 9.68
C LYS A 215 -20.94 4.88 9.71
N SER A 216 -21.25 5.41 10.88
CA SER A 216 -22.25 6.46 11.09
C SER A 216 -21.66 7.59 11.92
N VAL A 217 -22.01 8.83 11.57
CA VAL A 217 -21.67 10.03 12.35
C VAL A 217 -22.90 10.92 12.51
N THR A 218 -23.21 11.31 13.73
CA THR A 218 -24.26 12.30 14.03
C THR A 218 -23.67 13.47 14.79
N VAL A 219 -24.10 14.68 14.45
CA VAL A 219 -23.73 15.91 15.17
C VAL A 219 -25.00 16.60 15.64
N SER A 220 -25.04 16.98 16.91
CA SER A 220 -26.12 17.74 17.51
C SER A 220 -25.60 19.01 18.16
N VAL A 221 -26.30 20.13 17.95
CA VAL A 221 -26.04 21.43 18.60
C VAL A 221 -27.32 21.88 19.30
N ASN A 222 -27.22 22.32 20.56
CA ASN A 222 -28.36 22.67 21.41
C ASN A 222 -29.43 21.56 21.49
N GLY A 223 -29.00 20.29 21.45
CA GLY A 223 -29.87 19.11 21.48
C GLY A 223 -30.63 18.82 20.18
N GLN A 224 -30.42 19.61 19.12
CA GLN A 224 -30.96 19.34 17.78
C GLN A 224 -29.90 18.66 16.92
N GLN A 225 -30.24 17.50 16.35
CA GLN A 225 -29.39 16.84 15.35
C GLN A 225 -29.35 17.67 14.06
N ILE A 226 -28.13 18.03 13.64
CA ILE A 226 -27.86 18.87 12.46
C ILE A 226 -27.13 18.12 11.35
N ILE A 227 -26.47 17.00 11.66
CA ILE A 227 -25.80 16.10 10.70
C ILE A 227 -26.22 14.66 11.00
N SER A 228 -26.46 13.88 9.94
CA SER A 228 -26.79 12.46 9.99
C SER A 228 -26.13 11.72 8.82
N ALA A 229 -24.85 11.41 8.96
CA ALA A 229 -24.12 10.60 8.00
C ALA A 229 -24.26 9.12 8.38
N THR A 230 -24.87 8.30 7.53
CA THR A 230 -25.14 6.88 7.78
C THR A 230 -24.68 6.04 6.58
N PRO A 231 -24.54 4.71 6.72
CA PRO A 231 -24.12 3.84 5.62
C PRO A 231 -25.00 3.88 4.36
N ASN A 232 -26.25 4.33 4.49
CA ASN A 232 -27.20 4.41 3.37
C ASN A 232 -27.44 5.84 2.89
N ASP A 233 -26.98 6.84 3.64
CA ASP A 233 -27.21 8.26 3.36
C ASP A 233 -26.11 9.09 4.03
N TRP A 234 -25.10 9.50 3.25
CA TRP A 234 -23.93 10.21 3.74
C TRP A 234 -24.13 11.73 3.72
N SER A 235 -25.09 12.22 4.52
CA SER A 235 -25.30 13.66 4.71
C SER A 235 -24.25 14.24 5.66
N TYR A 236 -23.18 14.82 5.09
CA TYR A 236 -22.00 15.25 5.84
C TYR A 236 -21.98 16.75 6.20
N LYS A 237 -22.85 17.59 5.61
CA LYS A 237 -22.88 19.05 5.83
C LYS A 237 -24.26 19.48 6.32
N ALA A 238 -24.30 20.28 7.38
CA ALA A 238 -25.53 20.78 7.99
C ALA A 238 -26.11 21.99 7.24
N ASP A 239 -27.38 22.30 7.50
CA ASP A 239 -27.89 23.66 7.31
C ASP A 239 -27.27 24.61 8.35
N PRO A 240 -27.16 25.93 8.08
CA PRO A 240 -26.56 26.86 9.02
C PRO A 240 -27.31 26.97 10.35
N VAL A 241 -26.58 26.96 11.46
CA VAL A 241 -27.06 27.09 12.84
C VAL A 241 -26.65 28.46 13.39
N SER A 242 -27.60 29.20 13.97
CA SER A 242 -27.29 30.49 14.60
C SER A 242 -26.64 30.30 15.97
N LEU A 243 -25.45 30.86 16.16
CA LEU A 243 -24.72 30.89 17.42
C LEU A 243 -24.54 32.34 17.90
N GLN A 244 -24.47 32.53 19.22
CA GLN A 244 -24.16 33.82 19.85
C GLN A 244 -22.68 33.91 20.20
N ALA A 245 -22.09 35.10 20.03
CA ALA A 245 -20.68 35.32 20.33
C ALA A 245 -20.40 35.10 21.82
N GLY A 246 -19.44 34.24 22.14
CA GLY A 246 -19.00 33.99 23.52
C GLY A 246 -19.98 33.22 24.40
N GLU A 247 -21.14 32.79 23.87
CA GLU A 247 -22.09 31.95 24.62
C GLU A 247 -21.87 30.47 24.31
N PRO A 248 -21.56 29.63 25.32
CA PRO A 248 -21.42 28.20 25.11
C PRO A 248 -22.74 27.56 24.70
N SER A 249 -22.73 26.83 23.60
CA SER A 249 -23.86 26.01 23.12
C SER A 249 -23.51 24.53 23.25
N PRO A 250 -24.35 23.67 23.87
CA PRO A 250 -24.07 22.25 23.94
C PRO A 250 -23.85 21.63 22.56
N ILE A 251 -22.80 20.81 22.43
CA ILE A 251 -22.48 20.06 21.22
C ILE A 251 -22.24 18.60 21.57
N GLN A 252 -22.74 17.70 20.73
CA GLN A 252 -22.51 16.26 20.82
C GLN A 252 -22.18 15.71 19.44
N VAL A 253 -21.13 14.88 19.36
CA VAL A 253 -20.78 14.11 18.17
C VAL A 253 -20.75 12.63 18.54
N ASP A 254 -21.52 11.81 17.85
CA ASP A 254 -21.45 10.36 17.97
C ASP A 254 -20.87 9.76 16.70
N LEU A 255 -19.90 8.86 16.86
CA LEU A 255 -19.35 8.00 15.82
C LEU A 255 -19.66 6.55 16.19
N THR A 256 -20.16 5.79 15.23
CA THR A 256 -20.26 4.33 15.34
C THR A 256 -19.61 3.70 14.12
N ILE A 257 -18.77 2.70 14.36
CA ILE A 257 -18.15 1.88 13.32
C ILE A 257 -18.46 0.43 13.65
N GLU A 258 -19.00 -0.29 12.68
CA GLU A 258 -19.14 -1.74 12.66
C GLU A 258 -18.30 -2.27 11.51
N ALA A 259 -17.26 -3.05 11.79
CA ALA A 259 -16.31 -3.49 10.78
C ALA A 259 -15.87 -4.95 10.99
N SER A 260 -15.52 -5.63 9.91
CA SER A 260 -14.84 -6.92 9.99
C SER A 260 -13.43 -6.73 10.58
N ALA A 261 -12.86 -7.79 11.20
CA ALA A 261 -11.54 -7.72 11.84
C ALA A 261 -10.38 -7.44 10.85
N ASP A 262 -10.66 -7.59 9.56
CA ASP A 262 -9.78 -7.43 8.42
C ASP A 262 -10.28 -6.34 7.45
N ALA A 263 -11.08 -5.40 7.94
CA ALA A 263 -11.43 -4.21 7.18
C ALA A 263 -10.15 -3.48 6.74
N GLU A 264 -10.05 -3.21 5.45
CA GLU A 264 -8.94 -2.47 4.85
C GLU A 264 -9.32 -0.99 4.70
N GLY A 265 -8.31 -0.12 4.76
CA GLY A 265 -8.42 1.30 4.48
C GLY A 265 -8.68 2.17 5.71
N ALA A 266 -8.31 3.43 5.58
CA ALA A 266 -8.30 4.40 6.66
C ALA A 266 -9.71 4.77 7.18
N LEU A 267 -9.87 4.70 8.50
CA LEU A 267 -11.03 5.25 9.22
C LEU A 267 -10.71 6.69 9.64
N HIS A 268 -11.73 7.50 9.92
CA HIS A 268 -11.51 8.89 10.31
C HIS A 268 -12.72 9.50 11.02
N ALA A 269 -12.49 10.57 11.78
CA ALA A 269 -13.51 11.43 12.35
C ALA A 269 -12.99 12.87 12.36
N ILE A 270 -13.63 13.76 11.61
CA ILE A 270 -13.22 15.16 11.52
C ILE A 270 -14.47 16.04 11.63
N LEU A 271 -14.42 17.07 12.47
CA LEU A 271 -15.48 18.07 12.60
C LEU A 271 -14.97 19.43 12.12
N PHE A 272 -15.61 19.96 11.08
CA PHE A 272 -15.36 21.28 10.52
C PHE A 272 -16.48 22.25 10.89
N TRP A 273 -16.16 23.54 10.84
CA TRP A 273 -17.12 24.62 10.81
C TRP A 273 -16.70 25.72 9.83
N GLU A 274 -17.68 26.48 9.33
CA GLU A 274 -17.51 27.75 8.63
C GLU A 274 -18.49 28.77 9.22
N GLY A 275 -18.15 30.05 9.22
CA GLY A 275 -18.98 31.08 9.84
C GLY A 275 -18.52 32.50 9.55
N PRO A 276 -19.08 33.52 10.25
CA PRO A 276 -18.72 34.92 10.01
C PRO A 276 -17.21 35.18 10.17
N GLY A 277 -16.54 35.44 9.04
CA GLY A 277 -15.10 35.70 9.00
C GLY A 277 -14.22 34.46 9.23
N ILE A 278 -14.79 33.25 9.15
CA ILE A 278 -14.08 31.98 9.34
C ILE A 278 -14.28 31.13 8.09
N GLU A 279 -13.21 30.85 7.37
CA GLU A 279 -13.21 29.85 6.29
C GLU A 279 -13.35 28.44 6.88
N THR A 280 -13.80 27.48 6.06
CA THR A 280 -13.96 26.08 6.50
C THR A 280 -12.68 25.55 7.13
N THR A 281 -12.74 25.26 8.43
CA THR A 281 -11.62 24.74 9.20
C THR A 281 -12.09 23.72 10.22
N VAL A 282 -11.18 22.88 10.69
CA VAL A 282 -11.43 22.03 11.87
C VAL A 282 -11.83 22.94 13.04
N VAL A 283 -12.84 22.53 13.81
CA VAL A 283 -13.25 23.28 15.01
C VAL A 283 -12.07 23.32 15.99
N PRO A 284 -11.54 24.51 16.32
CA PRO A 284 -10.33 24.61 17.12
C PRO A 284 -10.61 24.30 18.60
N ALA A 285 -9.58 23.88 19.33
CA ALA A 285 -9.72 23.44 20.72
C ALA A 285 -10.22 24.54 21.66
N ASP A 286 -9.84 25.79 21.40
CA ASP A 286 -10.26 26.97 22.17
C ASP A 286 -11.74 27.34 21.95
N ALA A 287 -12.37 26.82 20.90
CA ALA A 287 -13.81 26.92 20.69
C ALA A 287 -14.59 25.82 21.42
N LEU A 288 -13.92 24.81 21.99
CA LEU A 288 -14.53 23.64 22.62
C LEU A 288 -14.25 23.64 24.12
N SER A 289 -15.25 23.25 24.91
CA SER A 289 -15.07 23.06 26.35
C SER A 289 -15.77 21.79 26.84
N PRO A 290 -15.15 21.03 27.75
CA PRO A 290 -15.74 19.80 28.28
C PRO A 290 -16.99 20.10 29.11
N VAL A 291 -17.79 19.08 29.42
CA VAL A 291 -19.07 19.21 30.13
C VAL A 291 -18.90 19.89 31.50
N GLU A 292 -17.81 19.62 32.22
CA GLU A 292 -17.51 20.25 33.51
C GLU A 292 -16.89 21.66 33.41
N GLY A 293 -16.70 22.19 32.19
CA GLY A 293 -16.40 23.60 31.92
C GLY A 293 -14.96 24.07 32.16
N ALA A 294 -14.03 23.20 32.56
CA ALA A 294 -12.61 23.53 32.73
C ALA A 294 -11.76 22.77 31.70
N GLY A 295 -11.03 23.52 30.85
CA GLY A 295 -10.13 22.98 29.82
C GLY A 295 -10.59 23.27 28.39
N GLU A 296 -9.77 22.86 27.43
CA GLU A 296 -10.03 22.97 25.99
C GLU A 296 -10.34 21.58 25.43
N GLY A 297 -11.32 21.49 24.52
CA GLY A 297 -11.74 20.23 23.88
C GLY A 297 -13.07 19.67 24.37
N LEU A 298 -13.37 18.44 23.96
CA LEU A 298 -14.60 17.72 24.30
C LEU A 298 -14.29 16.47 25.11
N GLU A 299 -15.20 16.12 26.03
CA GLU A 299 -15.14 14.85 26.74
C GLU A 299 -15.50 13.72 25.78
N ALA A 300 -14.55 12.82 25.55
CA ALA A 300 -14.67 11.71 24.62
C ALA A 300 -14.79 10.39 25.37
N THR A 301 -15.90 9.66 25.18
CA THR A 301 -16.08 8.30 25.68
C THR A 301 -15.96 7.31 24.52
N TYR A 302 -14.89 6.52 24.53
CA TYR A 302 -14.62 5.42 23.60
C TYR A 302 -15.13 4.11 24.19
N THR A 303 -15.83 3.31 23.39
CA THR A 303 -16.39 2.02 23.81
C THR A 303 -16.24 0.96 22.72
N TRP A 304 -15.80 -0.23 23.10
CA TRP A 304 -15.66 -1.38 22.21
C TRP A 304 -15.84 -2.70 22.96
N SER A 305 -15.76 -3.82 22.26
CA SER A 305 -15.75 -5.16 22.86
C SER A 305 -14.52 -5.93 22.44
N GLU A 306 -13.83 -6.54 23.39
CA GLU A 306 -12.63 -7.35 23.17
C GLU A 306 -12.76 -8.67 23.92
N GLY A 307 -12.61 -9.81 23.22
CA GLY A 307 -12.83 -11.13 23.82
C GLY A 307 -14.23 -11.34 24.41
N GLY A 308 -15.23 -10.57 23.97
CA GLY A 308 -16.59 -10.55 24.52
C GLY A 308 -16.77 -9.69 25.78
N ALA A 309 -15.71 -9.05 26.27
CA ALA A 309 -15.77 -8.11 27.38
C ALA A 309 -15.93 -6.67 26.86
N PHE A 310 -16.76 -5.89 27.53
CA PHE A 310 -16.94 -4.46 27.25
C PHE A 310 -15.73 -3.67 27.76
N GLN A 311 -15.22 -2.79 26.91
CA GLN A 311 -14.10 -1.89 27.20
C GLN A 311 -14.54 -0.43 27.09
N ARG A 312 -13.93 0.43 27.90
CA ARG A 312 -14.23 1.86 27.92
C ARG A 312 -12.99 2.68 28.27
N VAL A 313 -12.75 3.73 27.49
CA VAL A 313 -11.75 4.79 27.77
C VAL A 313 -12.45 6.14 27.72
N THR A 314 -12.12 7.03 28.65
CA THR A 314 -12.62 8.41 28.65
C THR A 314 -11.43 9.37 28.69
N ARG A 315 -11.42 10.39 27.82
CA ARG A 315 -10.36 11.41 27.75
C ARG A 315 -10.91 12.73 27.24
N ILE A 316 -10.10 13.78 27.29
CA ILE A 316 -10.41 15.04 26.62
C ILE A 316 -9.71 15.07 25.26
N ASP A 317 -10.51 15.16 24.20
CA ASP A 317 -9.99 15.34 22.84
C ASP A 317 -10.02 16.84 22.50
N PRO A 318 -8.85 17.50 22.30
CA PRO A 318 -8.80 18.93 22.01
C PRO A 318 -9.59 19.31 20.76
N THR A 319 -9.55 18.45 19.74
CA THR A 319 -10.28 18.61 18.47
C THR A 319 -10.80 17.25 18.03
N ILE A 320 -11.84 17.23 17.18
CA ILE A 320 -12.22 16.03 16.43
C ILE A 320 -11.53 16.13 15.06
N ASP A 321 -10.31 15.57 14.98
CA ASP A 321 -9.46 15.54 13.78
C ASP A 321 -8.61 14.27 13.79
N PHE A 322 -9.28 13.13 13.69
CA PHE A 322 -8.68 11.81 13.78
C PHE A 322 -8.66 11.14 12.41
N VAL A 323 -7.49 10.63 12.04
CA VAL A 323 -7.31 9.68 10.95
C VAL A 323 -6.67 8.44 11.54
N TRP A 324 -7.23 7.29 11.19
CA TRP A 324 -6.80 5.97 11.61
C TRP A 324 -6.43 5.20 10.35
N GLY A 325 -5.25 5.50 9.82
CA GLY A 325 -4.78 5.14 8.48
C GLY A 325 -4.85 3.64 8.17
N HIS A 326 -4.58 2.81 9.17
CA HIS A 326 -4.53 1.35 9.04
C HIS A 326 -5.88 0.65 9.22
N GLY A 327 -6.99 1.40 9.26
CA GLY A 327 -8.34 0.84 9.43
C GLY A 327 -8.64 0.31 10.84
N ARG A 328 -7.84 0.71 11.83
CA ARG A 328 -7.99 0.32 13.24
C ARG A 328 -7.91 1.55 14.14
N LEU A 329 -8.71 1.59 15.19
CA LEU A 329 -8.70 2.71 16.13
C LEU A 329 -7.63 2.50 17.20
N ASP A 330 -6.73 3.48 17.30
CA ASP A 330 -5.76 3.58 18.39
C ASP A 330 -6.40 4.39 19.53
N VAL A 331 -6.75 3.69 20.60
CA VAL A 331 -7.41 4.28 21.77
C VAL A 331 -6.43 4.30 22.93
N THR A 332 -6.01 5.49 23.35
CA THR A 332 -5.12 5.69 24.51
C THR A 332 -5.70 6.73 25.47
N GLU A 333 -5.43 6.56 26.76
CA GLU A 333 -5.77 7.56 27.78
C GLU A 333 -4.88 8.81 27.67
N ASP A 334 -3.61 8.65 27.27
CA ASP A 334 -2.62 9.71 27.19
C ASP A 334 -2.14 9.91 25.75
N THR A 335 -2.38 11.11 25.21
CA THR A 335 -1.99 11.45 23.83
C THR A 335 -0.74 12.32 23.76
N ASP A 336 -0.16 12.71 24.89
CA ASP A 336 0.90 13.72 24.92
C ASP A 336 2.20 13.22 24.30
N VAL A 337 2.55 11.95 24.53
CA VAL A 337 3.73 11.35 23.90
C VAL A 337 3.58 11.30 22.38
N GLN A 338 2.40 10.90 21.88
CA GLN A 338 2.13 10.90 20.44
C GLN A 338 2.21 12.32 19.86
N LYS A 339 1.62 13.31 20.52
CA LYS A 339 1.69 14.72 20.10
C LYS A 339 3.14 15.22 20.06
N GLN A 340 3.93 14.90 21.08
CA GLN A 340 5.35 15.28 21.13
C GLN A 340 6.15 14.63 19.99
N ALA A 341 5.93 13.34 19.74
CA ALA A 341 6.56 12.61 18.66
C ALA A 341 6.20 13.20 17.29
N SER A 342 4.90 13.42 17.04
CA SER A 342 4.39 14.06 15.82
C SER A 342 4.96 15.46 15.61
N ALA A 343 5.02 16.29 16.66
CA ALA A 343 5.56 17.64 16.58
C ALA A 343 7.07 17.65 16.30
N THR A 344 7.82 16.73 16.91
CA THR A 344 9.26 16.56 16.66
C THR A 344 9.50 16.16 15.22
N LEU A 345 8.81 15.11 14.76
CA LEU A 345 8.91 14.64 13.40
C LEU A 345 8.56 15.75 12.39
N TRP A 346 7.45 16.46 12.60
CA TRP A 346 7.02 17.57 11.76
C TRP A 346 8.07 18.68 11.67
N ASN A 347 8.58 19.16 12.80
CA ASN A 347 9.54 20.28 12.81
C ASN A 347 10.86 19.91 12.11
N ASP A 348 11.29 18.66 12.24
CA ASP A 348 12.54 18.18 11.65
C ASP A 348 12.41 17.98 10.14
N THR A 349 11.33 17.33 9.68
CA THR A 349 11.17 16.94 8.27
C THR A 349 10.54 18.01 7.40
N MET A 350 9.84 18.99 7.99
CA MET A 350 9.27 20.12 7.24
C MET A 350 10.18 21.36 7.21
N SER A 351 11.40 21.27 7.74
CA SER A 351 12.36 22.37 7.66
C SER A 351 12.85 22.59 6.22
N ALA A 352 13.08 23.85 5.82
CA ALA A 352 13.54 24.16 4.47
C ALA A 352 14.87 23.48 4.13
N ASP A 353 15.80 23.40 5.09
CA ASP A 353 17.09 22.73 4.90
C ASP A 353 16.92 21.23 4.66
N TYR A 354 16.02 20.57 5.39
CA TYR A 354 15.71 19.15 5.18
C TYR A 354 15.10 18.92 3.79
N LEU A 355 14.06 19.67 3.44
CA LEU A 355 13.39 19.53 2.15
C LEU A 355 14.32 19.79 0.96
N ASN A 356 15.23 20.78 1.08
CA ASN A 356 16.23 21.06 0.04
C ASN A 356 17.24 19.93 -0.11
N ASN A 357 17.71 19.34 1.01
CA ASN A 357 18.64 18.21 0.97
C ASN A 357 17.98 16.96 0.40
N LEU A 358 16.72 16.70 0.76
CA LEU A 358 15.94 15.57 0.27
C LEU A 358 15.68 15.67 -1.24
N GLU A 359 15.31 16.85 -1.73
CA GLU A 359 15.15 17.09 -3.17
C GLU A 359 16.46 16.89 -3.93
N ALA A 360 17.60 17.28 -3.34
CA ALA A 360 18.92 17.08 -3.93
C ALA A 360 19.37 15.60 -3.91
N SER A 361 18.98 14.82 -2.92
CA SER A 361 19.29 13.38 -2.84
C SER A 361 18.37 12.53 -3.73
N GLY A 362 17.15 13.01 -4.01
CA GLY A 362 16.11 12.24 -4.71
C GLY A 362 15.46 11.16 -3.84
N GLU A 363 15.76 11.14 -2.54
CA GLU A 363 15.16 10.22 -1.58
C GLU A 363 13.68 10.56 -1.32
N LEU A 364 12.91 9.56 -0.91
CA LEU A 364 11.53 9.76 -0.53
C LEU A 364 11.43 10.45 0.83
N HIS A 365 10.51 11.41 0.93
CA HIS A 365 10.18 12.02 2.22
C HIS A 365 9.66 10.95 3.18
N PRO A 366 10.00 10.98 4.50
CA PRO A 366 9.56 9.96 5.45
C PRO A 366 8.04 9.76 5.47
N PHE A 367 7.29 10.84 5.28
CA PHE A 367 5.82 10.81 5.18
C PHE A 367 5.28 10.04 3.97
N LEU A 368 6.11 9.81 2.94
CA LEU A 368 5.77 9.05 1.74
C LEU A 368 6.21 7.58 1.84
N VAL A 369 7.03 7.23 2.84
CA VAL A 369 7.49 5.86 3.07
C VAL A 369 6.39 5.02 3.74
N ASP A 370 5.72 5.61 4.74
CA ASP A 370 4.49 5.05 5.35
C ASP A 370 3.42 6.15 5.45
N PRO A 371 2.67 6.38 4.36
CA PRO A 371 1.65 7.42 4.34
C PRO A 371 0.52 7.19 5.35
N GLU A 372 0.13 5.94 5.61
CA GLU A 372 -0.97 5.60 6.53
C GLU A 372 -0.60 5.92 7.99
N GLY A 373 0.56 5.45 8.44
CA GLY A 373 1.05 5.70 9.80
C GLY A 373 1.30 7.18 10.03
N THR A 374 1.91 7.84 9.05
CA THR A 374 2.16 9.28 9.11
C THR A 374 0.87 10.10 9.14
N ALA A 375 -0.08 9.84 8.24
CA ALA A 375 -1.32 10.61 8.18
C ALA A 375 -2.11 10.54 9.49
N SER A 376 -2.02 9.41 10.20
CA SER A 376 -2.63 9.21 11.52
C SER A 376 -1.97 10.05 12.62
N ALA A 377 -0.68 10.38 12.45
CA ALA A 377 0.10 11.18 13.39
C ALA A 377 -0.04 12.70 13.17
N LEU A 378 -0.56 13.14 12.02
CA LEU A 378 -0.69 14.55 11.65
C LEU A 378 -2.11 15.08 11.89
N SER A 379 -2.24 16.39 12.06
CA SER A 379 -3.54 17.09 11.94
C SER A 379 -3.91 17.34 10.48
N SER A 380 -5.17 17.66 10.21
CA SER A 380 -5.65 18.07 8.87
C SER A 380 -4.88 19.28 8.33
N ALA A 381 -4.55 20.24 9.20
CA ALA A 381 -3.76 21.41 8.81
C ALA A 381 -2.32 21.04 8.41
N GLN A 382 -1.70 20.11 9.14
CA GLN A 382 -0.37 19.58 8.80
C GLN A 382 -0.40 18.76 7.51
N ARG A 383 -1.38 17.87 7.33
CA ARG A 383 -1.56 17.12 6.08
C ARG A 383 -1.69 18.06 4.89
N ARG A 384 -2.56 19.09 4.99
CA ARG A 384 -2.71 20.13 3.96
C ARG A 384 -1.39 20.85 3.66
N THR A 385 -0.69 21.30 4.70
CA THR A 385 0.59 22.02 4.54
C THR A 385 1.63 21.15 3.84
N PHE A 386 1.72 19.86 4.20
CA PHE A 386 2.64 18.93 3.55
C PHE A 386 2.28 18.72 2.07
N LEU A 387 1.00 18.50 1.75
CA LEU A 387 0.56 18.35 0.37
C LEU A 387 0.84 19.61 -0.46
N GLN A 388 0.63 20.80 0.11
CA GLN A 388 0.98 22.07 -0.55
C GLN A 388 2.48 22.20 -0.82
N GLU A 389 3.35 21.74 0.08
CA GLU A 389 4.79 21.67 -0.19
C GLU A 389 5.11 20.71 -1.34
N LEU A 390 4.43 19.56 -1.44
CA LEU A 390 4.60 18.64 -2.57
C LEU A 390 4.13 19.26 -3.90
N VAL A 391 3.07 20.07 -3.88
CA VAL A 391 2.62 20.83 -5.06
C VAL A 391 3.66 21.86 -5.50
N VAL A 392 4.28 22.56 -4.54
CA VAL A 392 5.33 23.56 -4.82
C VAL A 392 6.66 22.89 -5.22
N ARG A 393 6.95 21.69 -4.71
CA ARG A 393 8.20 20.94 -4.92
C ARG A 393 7.91 19.56 -5.53
N PRO A 394 7.39 19.49 -6.76
CA PRO A 394 6.96 18.24 -7.36
C PRO A 394 8.11 17.22 -7.53
N ASN A 395 9.37 17.66 -7.56
CA ASN A 395 10.53 16.75 -7.65
C ASN A 395 10.62 15.78 -6.45
N LEU A 396 10.01 16.11 -5.30
CA LEU A 396 9.91 15.21 -4.16
C LEU A 396 9.06 13.95 -4.43
N LEU A 397 8.30 13.94 -5.54
CA LEU A 397 7.49 12.82 -5.99
C LEU A 397 8.23 11.89 -6.97
N THR A 398 9.43 12.27 -7.44
CA THR A 398 10.13 11.59 -8.55
C THR A 398 10.44 10.13 -8.26
N SER A 399 10.85 9.81 -7.02
CA SER A 399 11.16 8.45 -6.60
C SER A 399 9.94 7.65 -6.13
N MET A 400 8.75 8.28 -6.12
CA MET A 400 7.52 7.66 -5.64
C MET A 400 6.99 6.65 -6.64
N LYS A 401 6.92 5.39 -6.20
CA LYS A 401 6.36 4.28 -6.98
C LYS A 401 4.83 4.39 -7.06
N PRO A 402 4.18 3.73 -8.05
CA PRO A 402 2.71 3.73 -8.15
C PRO A 402 2.00 3.31 -6.86
N LYS A 403 2.57 2.33 -6.16
CA LYS A 403 2.08 1.93 -4.85
C LYS A 403 2.03 3.10 -3.84
N GLY A 404 3.14 3.83 -3.69
CA GLY A 404 3.21 4.96 -2.78
C GLY A 404 2.24 6.09 -3.16
N ALA A 405 1.98 6.30 -4.46
CA ALA A 405 1.05 7.33 -4.91
C ALA A 405 -0.41 7.07 -4.48
N TRP A 406 -0.90 5.83 -4.56
CA TRP A 406 -2.26 5.53 -4.10
C TRP A 406 -2.36 5.46 -2.58
N GLU A 407 -1.32 4.99 -1.88
CA GLU A 407 -1.26 4.99 -0.41
C GLU A 407 -1.26 6.43 0.13
N LEU A 408 -0.49 7.33 -0.50
CA LEU A 408 -0.51 8.76 -0.20
C LEU A 408 -1.92 9.33 -0.37
N TYR A 409 -2.53 9.13 -1.54
CA TYR A 409 -3.87 9.65 -1.80
C TYR A 409 -4.89 9.09 -0.80
N GLN A 410 -4.86 7.79 -0.53
CA GLN A 410 -5.75 7.15 0.43
C GLN A 410 -5.61 7.74 1.83
N ALA A 411 -4.39 7.92 2.31
CA ALA A 411 -4.11 8.32 3.69
C ALA A 411 -4.27 9.83 3.91
N PHE A 412 -3.86 10.65 2.95
CA PHE A 412 -3.81 12.11 3.12
C PHE A 412 -5.08 12.85 2.67
N ARG A 413 -5.99 12.20 1.91
CA ARG A 413 -7.25 12.84 1.48
C ARG A 413 -8.16 13.25 2.64
N PHE A 414 -8.04 12.67 3.83
CA PHE A 414 -8.90 13.05 4.96
C PHE A 414 -8.53 14.43 5.50
N GLY A 415 -9.41 15.40 5.25
CA GLY A 415 -9.24 16.81 5.64
C GLY A 415 -8.42 17.67 4.68
N ALA A 416 -7.89 17.07 3.61
CA ALA A 416 -7.14 17.75 2.55
C ALA A 416 -7.39 17.04 1.20
N VAL A 417 -8.68 16.88 0.86
CA VAL A 417 -9.13 16.07 -0.28
C VAL A 417 -8.60 16.61 -1.61
N GLU A 418 -8.77 17.90 -1.82
CA GLU A 418 -8.38 18.61 -3.05
C GLU A 418 -6.86 18.59 -3.21
N GLU A 419 -6.11 18.93 -2.15
CA GLU A 419 -4.65 18.95 -2.22
C GLU A 419 -4.05 17.54 -2.41
N ALA A 420 -4.68 16.51 -1.84
CA ALA A 420 -4.25 15.12 -2.06
C ALA A 420 -4.47 14.69 -3.51
N LEU A 421 -5.58 15.14 -4.12
CA LEU A 421 -5.89 14.88 -5.52
C LEU A 421 -4.90 15.58 -6.46
N ASP A 422 -4.57 16.85 -6.17
CA ASP A 422 -3.56 17.62 -6.91
C ASP A 422 -2.19 16.93 -6.89
N VAL A 423 -1.74 16.46 -5.71
CA VAL A 423 -0.47 15.75 -5.57
C VAL A 423 -0.47 14.44 -6.35
N PHE A 424 -1.58 13.67 -6.33
CA PHE A 424 -1.72 12.49 -7.17
C PHE A 424 -1.65 12.86 -8.67
N GLY A 425 -2.30 13.95 -9.07
CA GLY A 425 -2.24 14.50 -10.42
C GLY A 425 -0.82 14.87 -10.88
N LEU A 426 -0.06 15.53 -10.02
CA LEU A 426 1.34 15.89 -10.29
C LEU A 426 2.25 14.67 -10.40
N TRP A 427 2.10 13.70 -9.50
CA TRP A 427 2.79 12.42 -9.62
C TRP A 427 2.46 11.73 -10.95
N ALA A 428 1.18 11.69 -11.31
CA ALA A 428 0.72 11.06 -12.54
C ALA A 428 1.31 11.75 -13.79
N ILE A 429 1.43 13.08 -13.80
CA ILE A 429 2.05 13.83 -14.90
C ILE A 429 3.53 13.45 -15.07
N GLN A 430 4.29 13.29 -13.99
CA GLN A 430 5.69 12.83 -14.07
C GLN A 430 5.83 11.40 -14.60
N HIS A 431 4.76 10.61 -14.52
CA HIS A 431 4.68 9.22 -14.96
C HIS A 431 3.70 9.05 -16.13
N ALA A 432 3.42 10.13 -16.86
CA ALA A 432 2.34 10.15 -17.84
C ALA A 432 2.55 9.15 -18.98
N ASP A 433 3.81 8.83 -19.26
CA ASP A 433 4.26 7.89 -20.27
C ASP A 433 4.63 6.51 -19.70
N HIS A 434 4.00 6.09 -18.59
CA HIS A 434 4.22 4.79 -17.95
C HIS A 434 4.47 3.68 -18.97
N THR A 435 5.60 3.00 -18.83
CA THR A 435 5.98 1.91 -19.72
C THR A 435 5.65 0.60 -19.05
N VAL A 436 4.92 -0.25 -19.78
CA VAL A 436 4.57 -1.58 -19.33
C VAL A 436 5.77 -2.39 -18.84
N ASN A 437 5.58 -3.06 -17.71
CA ASN A 437 6.48 -4.03 -17.12
C ASN A 437 5.75 -5.38 -17.01
N PRO A 438 6.16 -6.41 -17.77
CA PRO A 438 5.64 -7.76 -17.57
C PRO A 438 6.15 -8.25 -16.20
N GLY A 439 5.25 -8.37 -15.22
CA GLY A 439 5.61 -8.46 -13.80
C GLY A 439 6.72 -9.49 -13.50
N ALA A 440 7.72 -9.07 -12.72
CA ALA A 440 8.76 -9.92 -12.19
C ALA A 440 8.18 -10.90 -11.15
N GLY A 441 7.65 -12.04 -11.59
CA GLY A 441 7.30 -13.16 -10.70
C GLY A 441 5.89 -13.74 -10.84
N SER A 442 5.01 -13.16 -11.67
CA SER A 442 3.72 -13.78 -12.01
C SER A 442 3.42 -13.54 -13.48
N ILE A 443 3.42 -14.63 -14.26
CA ILE A 443 3.02 -14.66 -15.68
C ILE A 443 1.57 -14.20 -15.90
N HIS A 444 0.82 -13.91 -14.84
CA HIS A 444 -0.60 -13.54 -14.87
C HIS A 444 -0.86 -12.05 -14.59
N SER A 445 0.16 -11.20 -14.47
CA SER A 445 -0.03 -9.76 -14.24
C SER A 445 0.84 -8.89 -15.16
N ILE A 446 0.19 -8.01 -15.93
CA ILE A 446 0.80 -6.85 -16.59
C ILE A 446 0.63 -5.67 -15.64
N ASP A 447 1.71 -4.96 -15.33
CA ASP A 447 1.64 -3.72 -14.55
C ASP A 447 0.86 -3.84 -13.24
N GLY A 448 1.02 -4.97 -12.54
CA GLY A 448 0.20 -5.31 -11.37
C GLY A 448 0.10 -4.14 -10.37
N ASP A 449 1.24 -3.60 -9.95
CA ASP A 449 1.31 -2.49 -8.99
C ASP A 449 0.72 -1.20 -9.54
N PHE A 450 0.98 -0.87 -10.81
CA PHE A 450 0.52 0.37 -11.43
C PHE A 450 -0.99 0.36 -11.69
N ARG A 451 -1.51 -0.73 -12.24
CA ARG A 451 -2.95 -0.91 -12.45
C ARG A 451 -3.68 -1.01 -11.13
N ASP A 452 -3.12 -1.68 -10.12
CA ASP A 452 -3.72 -1.71 -8.78
C ASP A 452 -3.79 -0.33 -8.15
N ALA A 453 -2.72 0.47 -8.28
CA ALA A 453 -2.70 1.86 -7.81
C ALA A 453 -3.82 2.70 -8.46
N CYS A 454 -3.87 2.73 -9.80
CA CYS A 454 -4.89 3.48 -10.53
C CYS A 454 -6.31 2.99 -10.20
N ARG A 455 -6.48 1.68 -10.01
CA ARG A 455 -7.76 1.06 -9.64
C ARG A 455 -8.22 1.48 -8.24
N ARG A 456 -7.32 1.49 -7.26
CA ARG A 456 -7.62 1.91 -5.88
C ARG A 456 -7.99 3.38 -5.84
N VAL A 457 -7.23 4.26 -6.49
CA VAL A 457 -7.57 5.68 -6.60
C VAL A 457 -8.89 5.89 -7.35
N GLY A 458 -9.09 5.21 -8.48
CA GLY A 458 -10.32 5.28 -9.26
C GLY A 458 -11.55 4.87 -8.44
N HIS A 459 -11.42 3.85 -7.60
CA HIS A 459 -12.47 3.45 -6.68
C HIS A 459 -12.77 4.53 -5.62
N PHE A 460 -11.74 5.13 -5.03
CA PHE A 460 -11.92 6.21 -4.05
C PHE A 460 -12.63 7.43 -4.64
N ILE A 461 -12.28 7.77 -5.89
CA ILE A 461 -12.87 8.88 -6.65
C ILE A 461 -14.30 8.57 -7.08
N ALA A 462 -14.63 7.31 -7.41
CA ALA A 462 -15.99 6.92 -7.80
C ALA A 462 -17.06 7.22 -6.74
N HIS A 463 -16.65 7.31 -5.46
CA HIS A 463 -17.52 7.64 -4.34
C HIS A 463 -17.57 9.15 -4.04
N GLN A 464 -16.83 9.98 -4.80
CA GLN A 464 -16.75 11.42 -4.67
C GLN A 464 -16.90 12.06 -6.06
N THR A 465 -18.15 12.32 -6.46
CA THR A 465 -18.49 12.54 -7.88
C THR A 465 -17.79 13.73 -8.54
N SER A 466 -17.34 14.77 -7.81
CA SER A 466 -16.63 15.92 -8.40
C SER A 466 -15.16 15.63 -8.74
N GLN A 467 -14.52 14.69 -8.05
CA GLN A 467 -13.08 14.45 -8.19
C GLN A 467 -12.70 13.85 -9.55
N ALA A 468 -13.62 13.11 -10.17
CA ALA A 468 -13.40 12.58 -11.52
C ALA A 468 -13.29 13.71 -12.53
N ASP A 469 -14.16 14.73 -12.41
CA ASP A 469 -14.16 15.92 -13.26
C ASP A 469 -12.89 16.76 -13.02
N GLU A 470 -12.46 16.91 -11.76
CA GLU A 470 -11.23 17.62 -11.40
C GLU A 470 -9.98 16.96 -12.02
N LEU A 471 -9.85 15.63 -11.95
CA LEU A 471 -8.75 14.93 -12.62
C LEU A 471 -8.82 15.03 -14.15
N HIS A 472 -10.03 14.92 -14.70
CA HIS A 472 -10.27 15.06 -16.13
C HIS A 472 -9.81 16.44 -16.63
N ASP A 473 -10.23 17.51 -15.96
CA ASP A 473 -9.99 18.88 -16.40
C ASP A 473 -8.57 19.37 -16.08
N GLY A 474 -7.99 18.90 -14.97
CA GLY A 474 -6.70 19.37 -14.45
C GLY A 474 -5.47 18.56 -14.90
N HIS A 475 -5.61 17.26 -15.12
CA HIS A 475 -4.45 16.35 -15.19
C HIS A 475 -4.48 15.32 -16.33
N LEU A 476 -5.63 15.10 -16.99
CA LEU A 476 -5.74 14.09 -18.04
C LEU A 476 -4.94 14.44 -19.30
N GLU A 477 -4.94 15.71 -19.70
CA GLU A 477 -4.26 16.18 -20.91
C GLU A 477 -2.98 16.94 -20.55
N GLN A 478 -1.85 16.46 -21.07
CA GLN A 478 -0.57 17.13 -20.92
C GLN A 478 -0.53 18.44 -21.72
N THR A 479 0.44 19.30 -21.40
CA THR A 479 0.63 20.59 -22.11
C THR A 479 0.87 20.45 -23.62
N ASP A 480 1.35 19.30 -24.09
CA ASP A 480 1.54 19.01 -25.50
C ASP A 480 0.28 18.43 -26.18
N GLY A 481 -0.79 18.13 -25.44
CA GLY A 481 -2.04 17.54 -25.90
C GLY A 481 -2.10 16.00 -25.83
N SER A 482 -1.02 15.35 -25.38
CA SER A 482 -1.00 13.92 -25.12
C SER A 482 -1.77 13.55 -23.85
N CYS A 483 -2.19 12.29 -23.75
CA CYS A 483 -2.92 11.78 -22.59
C CYS A 483 -1.96 11.38 -21.46
N CYS A 484 -2.32 11.67 -20.21
CA CYS A 484 -1.68 11.14 -19.02
C CYS A 484 -2.25 9.75 -18.68
N LEU A 485 -1.48 8.69 -18.92
CA LEU A 485 -1.96 7.30 -18.75
C LEU A 485 -2.42 6.96 -17.32
N PRO A 486 -1.70 7.33 -16.24
CA PRO A 486 -2.17 7.04 -14.89
C PRO A 486 -3.54 7.68 -14.59
N ILE A 487 -3.78 8.90 -15.06
CA ILE A 487 -5.08 9.59 -14.91
C ILE A 487 -6.16 8.88 -15.73
N ALA A 488 -5.89 8.58 -16.99
CA ALA A 488 -6.85 7.90 -17.84
C ALA A 488 -7.22 6.49 -17.32
N TYR A 489 -6.27 5.75 -16.75
CA TYR A 489 -6.52 4.46 -16.10
C TYR A 489 -7.34 4.63 -14.82
N THR A 490 -7.04 5.66 -14.02
CA THR A 490 -7.82 6.02 -12.82
C THR A 490 -9.27 6.34 -13.18
N LEU A 491 -9.50 7.14 -14.22
CA LEU A 491 -10.82 7.48 -14.72
C LEU A 491 -11.54 6.24 -15.30
N ASN A 492 -10.85 5.40 -16.07
CA ASN A 492 -11.39 4.12 -16.55
C ASN A 492 -11.99 3.30 -15.39
N TYR A 493 -11.27 3.15 -14.28
CA TYR A 493 -11.77 2.43 -13.11
C TYR A 493 -12.87 3.17 -12.36
N SER A 494 -12.76 4.50 -12.22
CA SER A 494 -13.80 5.30 -11.57
C SER A 494 -15.14 5.19 -12.31
N TYR A 495 -15.15 5.37 -13.62
CA TYR A 495 -16.35 5.25 -14.44
C TYR A 495 -16.86 3.80 -14.51
N LEU A 496 -15.99 2.79 -14.49
CA LEU A 496 -16.41 1.38 -14.32
C LEU A 496 -17.13 1.18 -12.99
N THR A 497 -16.59 1.67 -11.88
CA THR A 497 -17.21 1.57 -10.55
C THR A 497 -18.56 2.28 -10.50
N GLN A 498 -18.70 3.41 -11.18
CA GLN A 498 -19.97 4.15 -11.27
C GLN A 498 -20.98 3.54 -12.26
N GLY A 499 -20.60 2.52 -13.03
CA GLY A 499 -21.45 1.96 -14.09
C GLY A 499 -21.63 2.89 -15.30
N LYS A 500 -20.70 3.83 -15.50
CA LYS A 500 -20.71 4.86 -16.56
C LYS A 500 -19.56 4.71 -17.56
N LEU A 501 -18.90 3.54 -17.61
CA LEU A 501 -17.75 3.34 -18.47
C LEU A 501 -18.03 3.61 -19.96
N ASP A 502 -19.26 3.33 -20.44
CA ASP A 502 -19.64 3.63 -21.82
C ASP A 502 -19.71 5.14 -22.12
N GLU A 503 -20.06 5.97 -21.13
CA GLU A 503 -20.02 7.44 -21.27
C GLU A 503 -18.58 7.91 -21.43
N TRP A 504 -17.68 7.45 -20.55
CA TRP A 504 -16.25 7.75 -20.62
C TRP A 504 -15.60 7.27 -21.92
N ILE A 505 -15.99 6.10 -22.40
CA ILE A 505 -15.53 5.58 -23.69
C ILE A 505 -15.93 6.51 -24.84
N ALA A 506 -17.14 7.07 -24.81
CA ALA A 506 -17.59 8.02 -25.81
C ALA A 506 -16.77 9.33 -25.76
N ASP A 507 -16.38 9.79 -24.57
CA ASP A 507 -15.52 10.96 -24.40
C ASP A 507 -14.10 10.72 -24.97
N LEU A 508 -13.52 9.54 -24.71
CA LEU A 508 -12.24 9.14 -25.30
C LEU A 508 -12.32 9.08 -26.83
N ASP A 509 -13.39 8.49 -27.39
CA ASP A 509 -13.60 8.42 -28.84
C ASP A 509 -13.77 9.83 -29.45
N ALA A 510 -14.54 10.71 -28.79
CA ALA A 510 -14.71 12.10 -29.22
C ALA A 510 -13.38 12.89 -29.21
N ARG A 511 -12.50 12.65 -28.23
CA ARG A 511 -11.16 13.26 -28.18
C ARG A 511 -10.26 12.71 -29.30
N LEU A 512 -10.29 11.40 -29.54
CA LEU A 512 -9.59 10.76 -30.65
C LEU A 512 -10.08 11.22 -32.03
N ASP A 513 -11.29 11.75 -32.17
CA ASP A 513 -11.75 12.31 -33.46
C ASP A 513 -11.25 13.74 -33.71
N GLN A 514 -10.62 14.39 -32.73
CA GLN A 514 -10.15 15.77 -32.88
C GLN A 514 -8.87 15.84 -33.75
N PRO A 515 -8.81 16.72 -34.77
CA PRO A 515 -7.65 16.81 -35.68
C PRO A 515 -6.31 17.15 -35.02
N GLY A 516 -6.33 17.73 -33.81
CA GLY A 516 -5.12 18.05 -33.04
C GLY A 516 -4.48 16.85 -32.34
N VAL A 517 -5.19 15.72 -32.25
CA VAL A 517 -4.74 14.49 -31.59
C VAL A 517 -4.20 13.52 -32.66
N ALA A 518 -2.97 13.74 -33.09
CA ALA A 518 -2.29 12.97 -34.12
C ALA A 518 -0.83 12.66 -33.76
N GLY A 519 -0.23 11.69 -34.45
CA GLY A 519 1.16 11.28 -34.22
C GLY A 519 1.37 10.74 -32.80
N ASP A 520 2.54 11.01 -32.21
CA ASP A 520 2.88 10.56 -30.85
C ASP A 520 1.88 11.01 -29.78
N LYS A 521 1.29 12.20 -29.92
CA LYS A 521 0.29 12.73 -28.97
C LYS A 521 -0.96 11.86 -28.89
N ARG A 522 -1.29 11.18 -29.98
CA ARG A 522 -2.46 10.29 -30.09
C ARG A 522 -2.26 8.95 -29.41
N VAL A 523 -1.01 8.52 -29.24
CA VAL A 523 -0.67 7.17 -28.78
C VAL A 523 -1.23 6.87 -27.41
N ASN A 524 -1.04 7.76 -26.42
CA ASN A 524 -1.55 7.51 -25.07
C ASN A 524 -3.08 7.51 -25.01
N TRP A 525 -3.75 8.32 -25.83
CA TRP A 525 -5.22 8.28 -25.93
C TRP A 525 -5.71 6.92 -26.44
N LEU A 526 -5.02 6.34 -27.43
CA LEU A 526 -5.34 5.01 -27.95
C LEU A 526 -5.03 3.91 -26.93
N ILE A 527 -3.93 4.00 -26.18
CA ILE A 527 -3.61 3.06 -25.08
C ILE A 527 -4.69 3.13 -24.00
N ALA A 528 -5.06 4.33 -23.55
CA ALA A 528 -6.12 4.54 -22.56
C ALA A 528 -7.47 3.97 -23.01
N ARG A 529 -7.80 4.15 -24.29
CA ARG A 529 -9.02 3.61 -24.91
C ARG A 529 -9.01 2.09 -25.03
N GLY A 530 -7.85 1.50 -25.35
CA GLY A 530 -7.65 0.05 -25.32
C GLY A 530 -7.81 -0.53 -23.92
N HIS A 531 -7.27 0.15 -22.90
CA HIS A 531 -7.47 -0.24 -21.50
C HIS A 531 -8.94 -0.22 -21.08
N ALA A 532 -9.71 0.80 -21.47
CA ALA A 532 -11.15 0.86 -21.20
C ALA A 532 -11.89 -0.40 -21.71
N GLU A 533 -11.46 -0.94 -22.85
CA GLU A 533 -12.05 -2.14 -23.48
C GLU A 533 -11.63 -3.43 -22.79
N GLU A 534 -10.40 -3.49 -22.28
CA GLU A 534 -9.94 -4.64 -21.48
C GLU A 534 -10.82 -4.84 -20.26
N ILE A 535 -11.22 -3.76 -19.60
CA ILE A 535 -11.94 -3.80 -18.32
C ILE A 535 -13.46 -3.72 -18.46
N ARG A 536 -14.00 -3.50 -19.68
CA ARG A 536 -15.43 -3.22 -19.90
C ARG A 536 -16.38 -4.23 -19.27
N GLN A 537 -15.97 -5.49 -19.19
CA GLN A 537 -16.79 -6.58 -18.63
C GLN A 537 -16.37 -7.00 -17.21
N GLY A 538 -15.48 -6.23 -16.58
CA GLY A 538 -14.99 -6.50 -15.24
C GLY A 538 -16.02 -6.17 -14.15
N PRO A 539 -15.94 -6.83 -12.97
CA PRO A 539 -16.67 -6.40 -11.79
C PRO A 539 -16.28 -4.97 -11.36
N SER A 540 -17.24 -4.24 -10.79
CA SER A 540 -17.10 -2.82 -10.40
C SER A 540 -16.65 -2.59 -8.95
N GLY A 541 -16.35 -3.64 -8.19
CA GLY A 541 -16.12 -3.58 -6.75
C GLY A 541 -14.70 -3.15 -6.33
N PRO A 542 -14.54 -2.50 -5.16
CA PRO A 542 -13.25 -2.06 -4.60
C PRO A 542 -12.23 -3.18 -4.42
N TYR A 543 -12.73 -4.35 -4.05
CA TYR A 543 -11.94 -5.51 -3.64
C TYR A 543 -11.94 -6.60 -4.72
N THR A 544 -12.50 -6.31 -5.90
CA THR A 544 -12.49 -7.22 -7.04
C THR A 544 -11.47 -6.74 -8.05
N VAL A 545 -10.51 -7.60 -8.37
CA VAL A 545 -9.66 -7.39 -9.55
C VAL A 545 -10.56 -7.53 -10.79
N PRO A 546 -10.58 -6.54 -11.69
CA PRO A 546 -11.34 -6.62 -12.92
C PRO A 546 -10.92 -7.82 -13.74
N HIS A 547 -11.88 -8.44 -14.43
CA HIS A 547 -11.55 -9.48 -15.40
C HIS A 547 -11.04 -8.82 -16.68
N TYR A 548 -9.72 -8.83 -16.86
CA TYR A 548 -9.08 -8.24 -18.03
C TYR A 548 -9.25 -9.11 -19.27
N ARG A 549 -9.75 -8.51 -20.35
CA ARG A 549 -9.76 -9.11 -21.69
C ARG A 549 -8.59 -8.55 -22.49
N TRP A 550 -7.38 -9.04 -22.23
CA TRP A 550 -6.14 -8.50 -22.80
C TRP A 550 -6.14 -8.33 -24.32
N GLY A 551 -6.74 -9.28 -25.06
CA GLY A 551 -6.88 -9.19 -26.51
C GLY A 551 -7.86 -8.13 -27.01
N ALA A 552 -8.74 -7.61 -26.15
CA ALA A 552 -9.72 -6.59 -26.53
C ALA A 552 -9.06 -5.25 -26.90
N ALA A 553 -7.94 -4.88 -26.26
CA ALA A 553 -7.23 -3.64 -26.57
C ALA A 553 -6.54 -3.63 -27.95
N ARG A 554 -6.37 -4.80 -28.58
CA ARG A 554 -5.49 -4.97 -29.74
C ARG A 554 -5.75 -3.97 -30.90
N PRO A 555 -7.00 -3.71 -31.32
CA PRO A 555 -7.26 -2.76 -32.42
C PRO A 555 -6.72 -1.35 -32.14
N TRP A 556 -6.83 -0.88 -30.90
CA TRP A 556 -6.36 0.45 -30.51
C TRP A 556 -4.84 0.50 -30.38
N LEU A 557 -4.21 -0.57 -29.90
CA LEU A 557 -2.74 -0.65 -29.81
C LEU A 557 -2.09 -0.77 -31.19
N ASP A 558 -2.68 -1.53 -32.12
CA ASP A 558 -2.19 -1.57 -33.50
C ASP A 558 -2.30 -0.20 -34.18
N GLN A 559 -3.41 0.51 -33.95
CA GLN A 559 -3.56 1.90 -34.41
C GLN A 559 -2.53 2.82 -33.74
N ALA A 560 -2.26 2.64 -32.45
CA ALA A 560 -1.26 3.44 -31.73
C ALA A 560 0.14 3.22 -32.30
N LEU A 561 0.49 1.98 -32.65
CA LEU A 561 1.77 1.66 -33.27
C LEU A 561 1.89 2.26 -34.67
N ALA A 562 0.79 2.28 -35.43
CA ALA A 562 0.73 2.91 -36.75
C ALA A 562 0.83 4.43 -36.69
N ASP A 563 0.27 5.07 -35.66
CA ASP A 563 0.28 6.51 -35.46
C ASP A 563 1.58 7.02 -34.82
N ALA A 564 2.33 6.16 -34.13
CA ALA A 564 3.60 6.49 -33.50
C ALA A 564 4.66 6.91 -34.54
N GLN A 565 5.32 8.04 -34.28
CA GLN A 565 6.29 8.69 -35.16
C GLN A 565 7.71 8.52 -34.66
N SER A 566 7.97 8.81 -33.37
CA SER A 566 9.27 8.62 -32.74
C SER A 566 9.56 7.15 -32.43
N ASP A 567 10.84 6.80 -32.39
CA ASP A 567 11.26 5.41 -32.16
C ASP A 567 11.01 5.01 -30.69
N GLU A 568 11.12 5.96 -29.76
CA GLU A 568 10.79 5.79 -28.34
C GLU A 568 9.32 5.41 -28.17
N VAL A 569 8.41 6.15 -28.83
CA VAL A 569 6.96 5.90 -28.73
C VAL A 569 6.58 4.59 -29.41
N LYS A 570 7.14 4.28 -30.59
CA LYS A 570 6.94 2.97 -31.25
C LYS A 570 7.38 1.82 -30.36
N ALA A 571 8.56 1.92 -29.76
CA ALA A 571 9.09 0.89 -28.87
C ALA A 571 8.19 0.68 -27.65
N ARG A 572 7.67 1.76 -27.06
CA ARG A 572 6.71 1.68 -25.96
C ARG A 572 5.41 0.98 -26.36
N VAL A 573 4.81 1.33 -27.49
CA VAL A 573 3.59 0.66 -27.97
C VAL A 573 3.85 -0.81 -28.30
N ALA A 574 5.00 -1.11 -28.91
CA ALA A 574 5.39 -2.50 -29.18
C ALA A 574 5.47 -3.33 -27.89
N LYS A 575 5.97 -2.75 -26.79
CA LYS A 575 5.95 -3.39 -25.48
C LYS A 575 4.53 -3.58 -24.93
N GLU A 576 3.65 -2.58 -25.04
CA GLU A 576 2.24 -2.70 -24.62
C GLU A 576 1.54 -3.87 -25.33
N ILE A 577 1.78 -4.01 -26.63
CA ILE A 577 1.29 -5.12 -27.44
C ILE A 577 1.90 -6.45 -26.98
N ALA A 578 3.23 -6.50 -26.89
CA ALA A 578 3.96 -7.71 -26.53
C ALA A 578 3.59 -8.23 -25.14
N ALA A 579 3.39 -7.35 -24.16
CA ALA A 579 2.99 -7.73 -22.81
C ALA A 579 1.61 -8.42 -22.78
N ARG A 580 0.64 -7.94 -23.57
CA ARG A 580 -0.69 -8.56 -23.70
C ARG A 580 -0.67 -9.89 -24.45
N LEU A 581 0.15 -9.98 -25.49
CA LEU A 581 0.40 -11.23 -26.20
C LEU A 581 1.06 -12.26 -25.28
N LEU A 582 2.05 -11.83 -24.48
CA LEU A 582 2.75 -12.65 -23.51
C LEU A 582 1.78 -13.28 -22.51
N ILE A 583 0.90 -12.50 -21.87
CA ILE A 583 -0.11 -13.03 -20.94
C ILE A 583 -1.12 -13.95 -21.65
N SER A 584 -1.38 -13.72 -22.93
CA SER A 584 -2.26 -14.57 -23.74
C SER A 584 -1.57 -15.84 -24.25
N GLY A 585 -0.29 -16.06 -23.92
CA GLY A 585 0.50 -17.21 -24.35
C GLY A 585 0.97 -17.15 -25.81
N GLN A 586 0.91 -15.98 -26.45
CA GLN A 586 1.30 -15.77 -27.85
C GLN A 586 2.77 -15.29 -27.93
N TYR A 587 3.70 -16.13 -27.45
CA TYR A 587 5.12 -15.77 -27.31
C TYR A 587 5.81 -15.41 -28.63
N ASP A 588 5.53 -16.14 -29.71
CA ASP A 588 6.09 -15.85 -31.04
C ASP A 588 5.65 -14.51 -31.61
N GLU A 589 4.36 -14.19 -31.46
CA GLU A 589 3.82 -12.90 -31.90
C GLU A 589 4.39 -11.76 -31.06
N ALA A 590 4.56 -11.98 -29.74
CA ALA A 590 5.18 -11.00 -28.85
C ALA A 590 6.62 -10.69 -29.26
N ARG A 591 7.43 -11.74 -29.54
CA ARG A 591 8.78 -11.58 -30.09
C ARG A 591 8.81 -10.83 -31.41
N THR A 592 7.91 -11.20 -32.32
CA THR A 592 7.86 -10.61 -33.67
C THR A 592 7.62 -9.11 -33.59
N VAL A 593 6.63 -8.67 -32.80
CA VAL A 593 6.34 -7.23 -32.61
C VAL A 593 7.54 -6.46 -32.05
N LEU A 594 8.26 -7.05 -31.08
CA LEU A 594 9.45 -6.41 -30.49
C LEU A 594 10.64 -6.38 -31.45
N GLN A 595 10.85 -7.43 -32.24
CA GLN A 595 11.91 -7.52 -33.24
C GLN A 595 11.67 -6.54 -34.39
N ASP A 596 10.43 -6.43 -34.86
CA ASP A 596 10.04 -5.48 -35.89
C ASP A 596 10.27 -4.03 -35.43
N ALA A 597 9.89 -3.70 -34.18
CA ALA A 597 10.17 -2.40 -33.59
C ALA A 597 11.69 -2.12 -33.43
N SER A 598 12.49 -3.17 -33.18
CA SER A 598 13.95 -3.05 -33.02
C SER A 598 14.69 -2.84 -34.35
N ALA A 599 14.15 -3.32 -35.47
CA ALA A 599 14.87 -3.39 -36.74
C ALA A 599 15.33 -2.03 -37.29
N SER A 600 14.63 -0.95 -36.95
CA SER A 600 14.96 0.41 -37.37
C SER A 600 15.30 1.36 -36.22
N ALA A 601 15.33 0.87 -34.97
CA ALA A 601 15.49 1.72 -33.80
C ALA A 601 16.96 2.04 -33.48
N PRO A 602 17.24 3.18 -32.82
CA PRO A 602 18.53 3.49 -32.22
C PRO A 602 19.02 2.40 -31.26
N ALA A 603 20.34 2.27 -31.11
CA ALA A 603 20.97 1.21 -30.32
C ALA A 603 20.47 1.13 -28.85
N GLU A 604 20.20 2.28 -28.23
CA GLU A 604 19.65 2.36 -26.87
C GLU A 604 18.25 1.75 -26.76
N ILE A 605 17.38 2.05 -27.74
CA ILE A 605 16.03 1.47 -27.82
C ILE A 605 16.09 -0.03 -28.13
N VAL A 606 17.02 -0.45 -29.01
CA VAL A 606 17.25 -1.87 -29.31
C VAL A 606 17.65 -2.65 -28.06
N ALA A 607 18.53 -2.10 -27.21
CA ALA A 607 18.90 -2.74 -25.95
C ALA A 607 17.67 -2.96 -25.06
N ASN A 608 16.84 -1.93 -24.92
CA ASN A 608 15.62 -1.98 -24.12
C ASN A 608 14.57 -2.97 -24.67
N LEU A 609 14.38 -3.03 -25.99
CA LEU A 609 13.50 -4.02 -26.61
C LEU A 609 14.04 -5.45 -26.48
N ASN A 610 15.36 -5.64 -26.54
CA ASN A 610 15.99 -6.94 -26.32
C ASN A 610 15.82 -7.45 -24.88
N GLU A 611 15.80 -6.56 -23.88
CA GLU A 611 15.46 -6.93 -22.50
C GLU A 611 14.04 -7.51 -22.43
N MET A 612 13.06 -6.86 -23.07
CA MET A 612 11.69 -7.36 -23.15
C MET A 612 11.61 -8.70 -23.90
N ILE A 613 12.36 -8.87 -24.99
CA ILE A 613 12.46 -10.16 -25.71
C ILE A 613 13.02 -11.26 -24.80
N ALA A 614 14.04 -10.93 -23.99
CA ALA A 614 14.58 -11.86 -23.01
C ALA A 614 13.52 -12.25 -21.96
N SER A 615 12.73 -11.30 -21.46
CA SER A 615 11.60 -11.59 -20.55
C SER A 615 10.56 -12.51 -21.19
N VAL A 616 10.22 -12.32 -22.48
CA VAL A 616 9.30 -13.21 -23.21
C VAL A 616 9.86 -14.63 -23.29
N ASN A 617 11.15 -14.78 -23.61
CA ASN A 617 11.81 -16.09 -23.68
C ASN A 617 11.87 -16.78 -22.31
N SER A 618 12.21 -16.04 -21.26
CA SER A 618 12.22 -16.57 -19.88
C SER A 618 10.83 -17.02 -19.45
N ALA A 619 9.78 -16.25 -19.75
CA ALA A 619 8.41 -16.63 -19.43
C ALA A 619 7.96 -17.90 -20.17
N GLU A 620 8.29 -18.05 -21.45
CA GLU A 620 8.01 -19.27 -22.21
C GLU A 620 8.74 -20.49 -21.63
N ALA A 621 10.03 -20.34 -21.33
CA ALA A 621 10.82 -21.41 -20.71
C ALA A 621 10.25 -21.81 -19.33
N ASN A 622 9.88 -20.83 -18.50
CA ASN A 622 9.27 -21.08 -17.20
C ASN A 622 7.93 -21.81 -17.31
N LEU A 623 7.10 -21.47 -18.32
CA LEU A 623 5.87 -22.20 -18.58
C LEU A 623 6.15 -23.65 -18.97
N GLN A 624 7.16 -23.92 -19.80
CA GLN A 624 7.54 -25.29 -20.17
C GLN A 624 7.99 -26.10 -18.95
N VAL A 625 8.82 -25.51 -18.07
CA VAL A 625 9.22 -26.14 -16.80
C VAL A 625 8.02 -26.42 -15.92
N ALA A 626 7.14 -25.43 -15.71
CA ALA A 626 5.95 -25.59 -14.88
C ALA A 626 4.98 -26.66 -15.43
N GLN A 627 4.85 -26.78 -16.75
CA GLN A 627 4.06 -27.83 -17.39
C GLN A 627 4.68 -29.22 -17.17
N GLN A 628 6.01 -29.32 -17.23
CA GLN A 628 6.71 -30.56 -16.93
C GLN A 628 6.54 -30.95 -15.46
N GLU A 629 6.78 -30.03 -14.52
CA GLU A 629 6.58 -30.26 -13.09
C GLU A 629 5.13 -30.64 -12.76
N GLN A 630 4.16 -30.00 -13.41
CA GLN A 630 2.74 -30.34 -13.24
C GLN A 630 2.44 -31.75 -13.76
N ALA A 631 3.03 -32.16 -14.89
CA ALA A 631 2.88 -33.51 -15.43
C ALA A 631 3.48 -34.56 -14.48
N GLU A 632 4.69 -34.32 -13.98
CA GLU A 632 5.37 -35.17 -13.00
C GLU A 632 4.58 -35.26 -11.68
N ALA A 633 4.07 -34.14 -11.17
CA ALA A 633 3.24 -34.12 -9.98
C ALA A 633 1.90 -34.84 -10.17
N ALA A 634 1.28 -34.73 -11.35
CA ALA A 634 0.04 -35.45 -11.67
C ALA A 634 0.27 -36.96 -11.77
N GLU A 635 1.39 -37.38 -12.36
CA GLU A 635 1.82 -38.77 -12.42
C GLU A 635 2.05 -39.33 -11.01
N GLN A 636 2.82 -38.63 -10.17
CA GLN A 636 3.05 -39.04 -8.78
C GLN A 636 1.73 -39.13 -7.98
N ALA A 637 0.84 -38.15 -8.12
CA ALA A 637 -0.46 -38.16 -7.45
C ALA A 637 -1.34 -39.34 -7.90
N TYR A 638 -1.25 -39.74 -9.17
CA TYR A 638 -1.92 -40.92 -9.70
C TYR A 638 -1.35 -42.21 -9.07
N LEU A 639 -0.02 -42.36 -9.04
CA LEU A 639 0.65 -43.49 -8.40
C LEU A 639 0.28 -43.60 -6.91
N ASP A 640 0.31 -42.49 -6.17
CA ASP A 640 -0.08 -42.45 -4.75
C ASP A 640 -1.56 -42.81 -4.54
N SER A 641 -2.43 -42.41 -5.47
CA SER A 641 -3.86 -42.77 -5.45
C SER A 641 -4.05 -44.28 -5.67
N LEU A 642 -3.33 -44.88 -6.61
CA LEU A 642 -3.34 -46.32 -6.84
C LEU A 642 -2.81 -47.07 -5.62
N GLN A 643 -1.69 -46.64 -5.04
CA GLN A 643 -1.10 -47.23 -3.83
C GLN A 643 -2.08 -47.19 -2.65
N ARG A 644 -2.71 -46.04 -2.38
CA ARG A 644 -3.73 -45.94 -1.32
C ARG A 644 -4.97 -46.81 -1.55
N ARG A 645 -5.36 -47.05 -2.81
CA ARG A 645 -6.48 -47.96 -3.14
C ARG A 645 -6.09 -49.42 -2.96
N ARG A 646 -4.87 -49.76 -3.34
CA ARG A 646 -4.25 -51.08 -3.13
C ARG A 646 -4.18 -51.41 -1.63
N ASP A 647 -3.66 -50.50 -0.81
CA ASP A 647 -3.49 -50.73 0.63
C ASP A 647 -4.85 -50.87 1.33
N ARG A 648 -5.86 -50.09 0.94
CA ARG A 648 -7.25 -50.27 1.41
C ARG A 648 -7.84 -51.62 1.03
N ALA A 649 -7.61 -52.10 -0.19
CA ALA A 649 -8.07 -53.41 -0.63
C ALA A 649 -7.39 -54.54 0.16
N SER A 650 -6.09 -54.39 0.43
CA SER A 650 -5.31 -55.32 1.26
C SER A 650 -5.87 -55.39 2.69
N ALA A 651 -6.10 -54.23 3.32
CA ALA A 651 -6.68 -54.15 4.66
C ALA A 651 -8.09 -54.78 4.75
N ALA A 652 -8.85 -54.77 3.65
CA ALA A 652 -10.17 -55.40 3.55
C ALA A 652 -10.12 -56.89 3.17
N GLY A 653 -8.95 -57.48 2.97
CA GLY A 653 -8.77 -58.87 2.54
C GLY A 653 -9.20 -59.16 1.09
N ASN A 654 -9.34 -58.13 0.25
CA ASN A 654 -9.77 -58.28 -1.15
C ASN A 654 -8.56 -58.51 -2.07
N THR A 655 -8.16 -59.76 -2.22
CA THR A 655 -6.97 -60.17 -2.99
C THR A 655 -7.07 -59.88 -4.49
N GLU A 656 -8.27 -59.97 -5.08
CA GLU A 656 -8.50 -59.66 -6.49
C GLU A 656 -8.27 -58.16 -6.78
N ALA A 657 -8.78 -57.29 -5.92
CA ALA A 657 -8.57 -55.84 -6.05
C ALA A 657 -7.10 -55.45 -5.83
N VAL A 658 -6.38 -56.11 -4.92
CA VAL A 658 -4.93 -55.91 -4.74
C VAL A 658 -4.17 -56.26 -6.01
N ALA A 659 -4.38 -57.47 -6.57
CA ALA A 659 -3.72 -57.89 -7.81
C ALA A 659 -4.01 -56.95 -8.99
N ARG A 660 -5.24 -56.43 -9.08
CA ARG A 660 -5.60 -55.42 -10.08
C ARG A 660 -4.83 -54.11 -9.90
N TYR A 661 -4.72 -53.60 -8.67
CA TYR A 661 -3.98 -52.35 -8.43
C TYR A 661 -2.47 -52.53 -8.55
N ASP A 662 -1.92 -53.69 -8.21
CA ASP A 662 -0.51 -54.04 -8.48
C ASP A 662 -0.22 -54.00 -9.98
N ALA A 663 -1.09 -54.60 -10.81
CA ALA A 663 -0.95 -54.56 -12.27
C ALA A 663 -1.05 -53.13 -12.83
N LEU A 664 -1.91 -52.29 -12.25
CA LEU A 664 -2.04 -50.87 -12.65
C LEU A 664 -0.82 -50.04 -12.23
N LEU A 665 -0.26 -50.28 -11.03
CA LEU A 665 0.96 -49.62 -10.56
C LEU A 665 2.14 -49.98 -11.46
N GLN A 666 2.33 -51.26 -11.76
CA GLN A 666 3.38 -51.73 -12.66
C GLN A 666 3.25 -51.10 -14.07
N ALA A 667 2.04 -51.13 -14.64
CA ALA A 667 1.80 -50.50 -15.94
C ALA A 667 2.02 -48.98 -15.94
N ALA A 668 1.79 -48.30 -14.81
CA ALA A 668 1.95 -46.87 -14.67
C ALA A 668 3.40 -46.44 -14.39
N SER A 669 4.20 -47.25 -13.70
CA SER A 669 5.61 -46.96 -13.40
C SER A 669 6.57 -47.25 -14.55
N GLY A 670 6.09 -47.86 -15.63
CA GLY A 670 6.93 -48.23 -16.78
C GLY A 670 7.92 -49.37 -16.50
N GLU A 671 7.74 -50.10 -15.40
CA GLU A 671 8.46 -51.35 -15.04
C GLU A 671 7.66 -52.59 -15.45
#